data_AF-A0A374VG02-F1
#
_entry.id   AF-A0A374VG02-F1
#
_cell.length_a   1.000
_cell.length_b   1.000
_cell.length_c   1.000
_cell.angle_alpha   90.00
_cell.angle_beta   90.00
_cell.angle_gamma   90.00
#
_symmetry.space_group_name_H-M   'P 1'
#
loop_
_entity.id
_entity.type
_entity.pdbx_description
1 polymer ?
#
loop_
_entity_poly.entity_id
_entity_poly.type
_entity_poly.pdbx_seq_one_letter_code
_entity_poly.pdbx_strand_id
1 'polypeptide(L)'
;MNNHANDSISVTGKDLVLSCIRSQELRDHMRKYLYWPAPIIAGSLKTLDEKRTMLEQLRKEVSPELTEDIDSHLAQLNSALEMLDNIERGRGILLLHVMVYNEEERGADALDGPFPTASWEAAQTLMKRYIEEYPEDDWSESYWKIDLYTSEDLHEHQTAQPSLSFAATRDGELIFLRDQRNNRTRKSYVESAWRNDSRRFCANNEPIYTPWVPGDILKIDGRPFDHGPRFAIVLENDYEHTLRGQIWCAGPSRDHGVKEGSPSSGTFSDSLLDPFIPSALYTGERYTGDLPDDCAFMLELSQKLHDDPDYGKQWSEGSVGHDCLQPYRKPASQCELDIRPDIFEFLDSRSIKEHLQRINYELTTPVAAFIVNCSHKATLQQKLEGWQKIIDNMPNCAMSRRNDTINIPDFHAFLRNVIRQEQRKLAHFKRTDGQSLYFFDDYSWDRRGQGGCLYGPYSSYQKCFDATWKGLDGDDPKAIRITRRPIDPDEDHYADDMVLLNANGEVMSCDYRNKSEWDEAGTASDFEDMWFDIPTPFHAGDIVCNLQRPDEPMVLFDLQTWGSERVDKELASSVYKERLVQKADKLLRWHRYDGDTSDMYAYGCQVSSALHFPFYIGEPEGFLLDIDYYRKPLKSEERILYGVRAYVKGDLAVDSLAAMASACELQALAEKKVRGFEDADSWLKDRYPELFDATIDPLLKGDSTGC
;
A
#
# COMPACT_ATOMS: atom_id res chain seq x y z
N MET A 1 -36.26 -25.19 -11.57
CA MET A 1 -37.25 -24.32 -12.27
C MET A 1 -36.69 -22.92 -12.12
N ASN A 2 -36.03 -22.31 -13.12
CA ASN A 2 -36.60 -21.85 -14.39
C ASN A 2 -35.62 -21.98 -15.57
N ASN A 3 -35.92 -22.89 -16.50
CA ASN A 3 -35.32 -22.94 -17.85
C ASN A 3 -35.94 -21.88 -18.79
N HIS A 4 -36.64 -20.86 -18.27
CA HIS A 4 -37.46 -19.95 -19.06
C HIS A 4 -36.67 -18.80 -19.73
N ALA A 5 -35.40 -18.56 -19.37
CA ALA A 5 -34.61 -17.46 -19.94
C ALA A 5 -34.10 -17.75 -21.37
N ASN A 6 -34.01 -19.02 -21.78
CA ASN A 6 -33.41 -19.37 -23.07
C ASN A 6 -34.34 -19.12 -24.27
N ASP A 7 -35.64 -18.93 -24.03
CA ASP A 7 -36.69 -18.85 -25.04
C ASP A 7 -37.16 -17.40 -25.36
N SER A 8 -36.65 -16.38 -24.67
CA SER A 8 -37.08 -14.98 -24.86
C SER A 8 -36.43 -14.27 -26.05
N ILE A 9 -35.38 -14.85 -26.63
CA ILE A 9 -34.64 -14.32 -27.78
C ILE A 9 -34.36 -15.48 -28.74
N SER A 10 -34.70 -15.31 -30.03
CA SER A 10 -34.45 -16.31 -31.07
C SER A 10 -32.95 -16.55 -31.28
N VAL A 11 -32.59 -17.67 -31.93
CA VAL A 11 -31.18 -17.97 -32.27
C VAL A 11 -30.58 -16.84 -33.13
N THR A 12 -31.35 -16.35 -34.12
CA THR A 12 -30.96 -15.22 -34.98
C THR A 12 -30.75 -13.95 -34.17
N GLY A 13 -31.63 -13.66 -33.21
CA GLY A 13 -31.48 -12.52 -32.31
C GLY A 13 -30.24 -12.62 -31.43
N LYS A 14 -29.89 -13.81 -30.95
CA LYS A 14 -28.64 -14.05 -30.20
C LYS A 14 -27.41 -13.85 -31.08
N ASP A 15 -27.41 -14.38 -32.31
CA ASP A 15 -26.31 -14.19 -33.26
C ASP A 15 -26.06 -12.72 -33.58
N LEU A 16 -27.13 -11.96 -33.76
CA LEU A 16 -27.07 -10.52 -34.03
C LEU A 16 -26.38 -9.76 -32.88
N VAL A 17 -26.80 -10.00 -31.64
CA VAL A 17 -26.25 -9.29 -30.46
C VAL A 17 -24.80 -9.70 -30.21
N LEU A 18 -24.50 -10.99 -30.30
CA LEU A 18 -23.16 -11.52 -30.05
C LEU A 18 -22.15 -11.05 -31.11
N SER A 19 -22.59 -10.67 -32.31
CA SER A 19 -21.72 -10.08 -33.33
C SER A 19 -21.05 -8.76 -32.91
N CYS A 20 -21.54 -8.11 -31.84
CA CYS A 20 -20.90 -6.94 -31.22
C CYS A 20 -19.63 -7.27 -30.44
N ILE A 21 -19.36 -8.55 -30.13
CA ILE A 21 -18.25 -8.99 -29.29
C ILE A 21 -17.18 -9.63 -30.16
N ARG A 22 -15.92 -9.20 -29.99
CA ARG A 22 -14.79 -9.69 -30.77
C ARG A 22 -14.46 -11.15 -30.47
N SER A 23 -14.27 -11.49 -29.19
CA SER A 23 -13.87 -12.83 -28.75
C SER A 23 -14.90 -13.90 -29.12
N GLN A 24 -14.46 -14.93 -29.84
CA GLN A 24 -15.31 -16.08 -30.18
C GLN A 24 -15.67 -16.89 -28.92
N GLU A 25 -14.70 -17.07 -28.01
CA GLU A 25 -14.91 -17.80 -26.75
C GLU A 25 -15.98 -17.12 -25.89
N LEU A 26 -15.94 -15.79 -25.79
CA LEU A 26 -16.93 -15.02 -25.04
C LEU A 26 -18.31 -15.08 -25.72
N ARG A 27 -18.36 -15.02 -27.06
CA ARG A 27 -19.61 -15.20 -27.82
C ARG A 27 -20.26 -16.55 -27.55
N ASP A 28 -19.49 -17.63 -27.60
CA ASP A 28 -20.00 -18.98 -27.38
C ASP A 28 -20.48 -19.19 -25.94
N HIS A 29 -19.77 -18.62 -24.97
CA HIS A 29 -20.18 -18.64 -23.58
C HIS A 29 -21.48 -17.83 -23.36
N MET A 30 -21.51 -16.57 -23.81
CA MET A 30 -22.64 -15.66 -23.62
C MET A 30 -23.92 -16.11 -24.33
N ARG A 31 -23.83 -16.90 -25.40
CA ARG A 31 -25.00 -17.47 -26.09
C ARG A 31 -25.97 -18.18 -25.16
N LYS A 32 -25.47 -18.78 -24.07
CA LYS A 32 -26.28 -19.48 -23.06
C LYS A 32 -26.88 -18.56 -22.00
N TYR A 33 -26.29 -17.38 -21.77
CA TYR A 33 -26.60 -16.49 -20.65
C TYR A 33 -27.12 -15.11 -21.07
N LEU A 34 -27.28 -14.87 -22.38
CA LEU A 34 -27.77 -13.60 -22.92
C LEU A 34 -29.22 -13.33 -22.50
N TYR A 35 -29.42 -12.27 -21.71
CA TYR A 35 -30.73 -11.86 -21.21
C TYR A 35 -31.11 -10.42 -21.56
N TRP A 36 -30.14 -9.50 -21.58
CA TRP A 36 -30.38 -8.09 -21.86
C TRP A 36 -29.65 -7.63 -23.13
N PRO A 37 -30.25 -7.84 -24.32
CA PRO A 37 -29.54 -7.67 -25.59
C PRO A 37 -29.37 -6.21 -26.04
N ALA A 38 -30.30 -5.31 -25.71
CA ALA A 38 -30.26 -3.92 -26.19
C ALA A 38 -29.06 -3.11 -25.63
N PRO A 39 -28.70 -3.20 -24.33
CA PRO A 39 -27.50 -2.53 -23.80
C PRO A 39 -26.19 -3.01 -24.42
N ILE A 40 -26.11 -4.28 -24.82
CA ILE A 40 -24.91 -4.84 -25.49
C ILE A 40 -24.74 -4.22 -26.88
N ILE A 41 -25.83 -4.03 -27.61
CA ILE A 41 -25.78 -3.33 -28.91
C ILE A 41 -25.41 -1.86 -28.68
N ALA A 42 -26.01 -1.20 -27.69
CA ALA A 42 -25.79 0.22 -27.40
C ALA A 42 -24.33 0.54 -27.04
N GLY A 43 -23.68 -0.30 -26.24
CA GLY A 43 -22.28 -0.13 -25.82
C GLY A 43 -21.24 -0.65 -26.80
N SER A 44 -21.64 -1.27 -27.91
CA SER A 44 -20.70 -1.84 -28.89
C SER A 44 -19.93 -0.77 -29.69
N LEU A 45 -18.88 -1.17 -30.40
CA LEU A 45 -18.10 -0.31 -31.30
C LEU A 45 -18.74 -0.11 -32.69
N LYS A 46 -20.00 -0.49 -32.87
CA LYS A 46 -20.76 -0.27 -34.11
C LYS A 46 -21.17 1.20 -34.24
N THR A 47 -21.40 1.66 -35.47
CA THR A 47 -21.90 3.04 -35.66
C THR A 47 -23.31 3.17 -35.10
N LEU A 48 -23.73 4.38 -34.74
CA LEU A 48 -25.08 4.63 -34.24
C LEU A 48 -26.17 4.19 -35.23
N ASP A 49 -25.92 4.34 -36.54
CA ASP A 49 -26.83 3.87 -37.59
C ASP A 49 -26.90 2.33 -37.69
N GLU A 50 -25.76 1.64 -37.57
CA GLU A 50 -25.71 0.19 -37.47
C GLU A 50 -26.46 -0.29 -36.23
N LYS A 51 -26.22 0.32 -35.06
CA LYS A 51 -26.91 0.00 -33.81
C LYS A 51 -28.42 0.18 -33.94
N ARG A 52 -28.90 1.26 -34.55
CA ARG A 52 -30.32 1.46 -34.86
C ARG A 52 -30.87 0.29 -35.68
N THR A 53 -30.18 -0.07 -36.76
CA THR A 53 -30.57 -1.17 -37.65
C THR A 53 -30.60 -2.52 -36.91
N MET A 54 -29.60 -2.78 -36.07
CA MET A 54 -29.52 -3.99 -35.25
C MET A 54 -30.66 -4.05 -34.22
N LEU A 55 -30.99 -2.94 -33.56
CA LEU A 55 -32.12 -2.88 -32.63
C LEU A 55 -33.47 -3.13 -33.33
N GLU A 56 -33.67 -2.58 -34.54
CA GLU A 56 -34.87 -2.83 -35.34
C GLU A 56 -35.00 -4.29 -35.81
N GLN A 57 -33.88 -4.94 -36.11
CA GLN A 57 -33.84 -6.37 -36.43
C GLN A 57 -34.13 -7.20 -35.18
N LEU A 58 -33.46 -6.89 -34.06
CA LEU A 58 -33.65 -7.57 -32.78
C LEU A 58 -35.09 -7.48 -32.28
N ARG A 59 -35.77 -6.34 -32.51
CA ARG A 59 -37.19 -6.14 -32.17
C ARG A 59 -38.11 -7.25 -32.70
N LYS A 60 -37.76 -7.88 -33.84
CA LYS A 60 -38.53 -8.96 -34.47
C LYS A 60 -38.22 -10.35 -33.90
N GLU A 61 -37.15 -10.45 -33.12
CA GLU A 61 -36.53 -11.71 -32.68
C GLU A 61 -36.63 -11.92 -31.16
N VAL A 62 -37.34 -11.03 -30.44
CA VAL A 62 -37.50 -11.09 -28.98
C VAL A 62 -38.96 -11.22 -28.54
N SER A 63 -39.17 -11.68 -27.31
CA SER A 63 -40.48 -11.68 -26.65
C SER A 63 -41.03 -10.27 -26.42
N PRO A 64 -42.36 -10.09 -26.27
CA PRO A 64 -42.98 -8.79 -26.02
C PRO A 64 -42.42 -8.00 -24.83
N GLU A 65 -41.94 -8.70 -23.79
CA GLU A 65 -41.36 -8.11 -22.57
C GLU A 65 -40.06 -7.33 -22.88
N LEU A 66 -39.26 -7.81 -23.84
CA LEU A 66 -38.02 -7.16 -24.26
C LEU A 66 -38.25 -6.13 -25.37
N THR A 67 -39.40 -6.16 -26.05
CA THR A 67 -39.73 -5.20 -27.11
C THR A 67 -39.87 -3.78 -26.55
N GLU A 68 -40.44 -3.60 -25.36
CA GLU A 68 -40.58 -2.28 -24.73
C GLU A 68 -39.22 -1.63 -24.43
N ASP A 69 -38.26 -2.43 -23.96
CA ASP A 69 -36.90 -1.96 -23.70
C ASP A 69 -36.18 -1.54 -25.00
N ILE A 70 -36.29 -2.35 -26.05
CA ILE A 70 -35.73 -2.03 -27.38
C ILE A 70 -36.37 -0.76 -27.95
N ASP A 71 -37.69 -0.62 -27.83
CA ASP A 71 -38.42 0.57 -28.30
C ASP A 71 -37.98 1.83 -27.56
N SER A 72 -37.67 1.73 -26.26
CA SER A 72 -37.11 2.83 -25.47
C SER A 72 -35.71 3.23 -25.97
N HIS A 73 -34.83 2.25 -26.24
CA HIS A 73 -33.49 2.52 -26.79
C HIS A 73 -33.55 3.17 -28.17
N LEU A 74 -34.41 2.66 -29.05
CA LEU A 74 -34.65 3.24 -30.39
C LEU A 74 -35.21 4.65 -30.30
N ALA A 75 -36.18 4.91 -29.42
CA ALA A 75 -36.76 6.23 -29.24
C ALA A 75 -35.72 7.25 -28.76
N GLN A 76 -34.88 6.87 -27.79
CA GLN A 76 -33.78 7.73 -27.29
C GLN A 76 -32.77 8.05 -28.40
N LEU A 77 -32.32 7.02 -29.13
CA LEU A 77 -31.35 7.19 -30.22
C LEU A 77 -31.90 8.05 -31.35
N ASN A 78 -33.11 7.75 -31.83
CA ASN A 78 -33.74 8.50 -32.92
C ASN A 78 -33.97 9.96 -32.51
N SER A 79 -34.39 10.21 -31.27
CA SER A 79 -34.55 11.57 -30.76
C SER A 79 -33.21 12.32 -30.68
N ALA A 80 -32.12 11.66 -30.28
CA ALA A 80 -30.80 12.27 -30.21
C ALA A 80 -30.26 12.61 -31.62
N LEU A 81 -30.41 11.70 -32.58
CA LEU A 81 -30.02 11.93 -33.98
C LEU A 81 -30.87 13.02 -34.64
N GLU A 82 -32.19 13.03 -34.40
CA GLU A 82 -33.07 14.09 -34.89
C GLU A 82 -32.68 15.47 -34.35
N MET A 83 -32.27 15.56 -33.08
CA MET A 83 -31.75 16.79 -32.49
C MET A 83 -30.45 17.24 -33.16
N LEU A 84 -29.52 16.31 -33.43
CA LEU A 84 -28.27 16.57 -34.13
C LEU A 84 -28.54 17.08 -35.57
N ASP A 85 -29.49 16.50 -36.28
CA ASP A 85 -29.84 16.92 -37.64
C ASP A 85 -30.58 18.28 -37.69
N ASN A 86 -31.23 18.69 -36.59
CA ASN A 86 -32.07 19.89 -36.53
C ASN A 86 -31.53 21.01 -35.61
N ILE A 87 -30.23 21.01 -35.28
CA ILE A 87 -29.60 21.98 -34.34
C ILE A 87 -29.95 23.44 -34.68
N GLU A 88 -29.90 23.80 -35.97
CA GLU A 88 -30.18 25.16 -36.45
C GLU A 88 -31.59 25.63 -36.07
N ARG A 89 -32.58 24.73 -36.16
CA ARG A 89 -33.98 25.00 -35.79
C ARG A 89 -34.14 25.13 -34.27
N GLY A 90 -33.36 24.36 -33.52
CA GLY A 90 -33.34 24.39 -32.05
C GLY A 90 -32.52 25.54 -31.45
N ARG A 91 -31.88 26.39 -32.28
CA ARG A 91 -30.92 27.42 -31.86
C ARG A 91 -29.80 26.87 -30.96
N GLY A 92 -29.40 25.63 -31.21
CA GLY A 92 -28.29 25.00 -30.50
C GLY A 92 -26.94 25.31 -31.14
N ILE A 93 -25.87 24.87 -30.49
CA ILE A 93 -24.49 24.93 -30.98
C ILE A 93 -23.80 23.58 -30.72
N LEU A 94 -22.93 23.17 -31.64
CA LEU A 94 -22.02 22.05 -31.44
C LEU A 94 -20.64 22.58 -31.07
N LEU A 95 -20.01 21.95 -30.09
CA LEU A 95 -18.59 22.14 -29.79
C LEU A 95 -17.85 20.84 -30.10
N LEU A 96 -16.94 20.91 -31.07
CA LEU A 96 -16.11 19.77 -31.48
C LEU A 96 -14.74 19.86 -30.81
N HIS A 97 -14.27 18.74 -30.28
CA HIS A 97 -12.93 18.60 -29.72
C HIS A 97 -12.23 17.42 -30.40
N VAL A 98 -10.95 17.59 -30.67
CA VAL A 98 -10.07 16.46 -31.00
C VAL A 98 -9.58 15.90 -29.69
N MET A 99 -10.00 14.68 -29.38
CA MET A 99 -9.56 13.96 -28.19
C MET A 99 -8.38 13.07 -28.57
N VAL A 100 -7.35 13.07 -27.75
CA VAL A 100 -6.20 12.17 -27.87
C VAL A 100 -5.91 11.54 -26.53
N TYR A 101 -5.24 10.39 -26.55
CA TYR A 101 -4.66 9.87 -25.34
C TYR A 101 -3.39 10.64 -24.97
N ASN A 102 -3.39 11.22 -23.77
CA ASN A 102 -2.22 11.86 -23.18
C ASN A 102 -1.46 10.83 -22.34
N GLU A 103 -0.20 10.56 -22.68
CA GLU A 103 0.65 9.60 -21.96
C GLU A 103 1.04 10.06 -20.55
N GLU A 104 1.31 11.35 -20.34
CA GLU A 104 1.65 11.90 -19.01
C GLU A 104 0.44 11.80 -18.08
N GLU A 105 -0.74 12.13 -18.60
CA GLU A 105 -2.00 12.03 -17.89
C GLU A 105 -2.71 10.70 -18.08
N ARG A 106 -2.09 9.67 -18.67
CA ARG A 106 -2.62 8.34 -19.09
C ARG A 106 -4.14 8.26 -19.30
N GLY A 107 -4.71 9.22 -20.01
CA GLY A 107 -6.14 9.46 -20.14
C GLY A 107 -6.48 10.31 -21.36
N ALA A 108 -7.78 10.42 -21.67
CA ALA A 108 -8.22 11.22 -22.81
C ALA A 108 -8.17 12.71 -22.45
N ASP A 109 -7.47 13.49 -23.27
CA ASP A 109 -7.38 14.95 -23.17
C ASP A 109 -7.74 15.60 -24.52
N ALA A 110 -8.20 16.85 -24.47
CA ALA A 110 -8.51 17.61 -25.66
C ALA A 110 -7.22 18.19 -26.26
N LEU A 111 -6.76 17.61 -27.36
CA LEU A 111 -5.63 18.15 -28.13
C LEU A 111 -5.98 19.52 -28.72
N ASP A 112 -7.20 19.66 -29.23
CA ASP A 112 -7.64 20.85 -29.94
C ASP A 112 -9.16 21.09 -29.84
N GLY A 113 -9.59 22.31 -30.14
CA GLY A 113 -10.94 22.81 -29.91
C GLY A 113 -11.11 23.51 -28.55
N PRO A 114 -12.35 23.82 -28.12
CA PRO A 114 -13.61 23.57 -28.84
C PRO A 114 -13.74 24.36 -30.14
N PHE A 115 -14.16 23.69 -31.21
CA PHE A 115 -14.57 24.32 -32.46
C PHE A 115 -16.09 24.49 -32.50
N PRO A 116 -16.60 25.73 -32.49
CA PRO A 116 -18.04 25.97 -32.56
C PRO A 116 -18.57 25.79 -33.99
N THR A 117 -19.62 24.99 -34.15
CA THR A 117 -20.35 24.87 -35.42
C THR A 117 -21.87 24.97 -35.21
N ALA A 118 -22.56 25.62 -36.14
CA ALA A 118 -24.00 25.87 -36.05
C ALA A 118 -24.88 24.74 -36.62
N SER A 119 -24.29 23.76 -37.30
CA SER A 119 -25.00 22.65 -37.93
C SER A 119 -24.13 21.41 -38.04
N TRP A 120 -24.77 20.25 -38.20
CA TRP A 120 -24.07 18.98 -38.38
C TRP A 120 -23.27 18.92 -39.69
N GLU A 121 -23.79 19.48 -40.78
CA GLU A 121 -23.07 19.56 -42.05
C GLU A 121 -21.78 20.41 -41.94
N ALA A 122 -21.84 21.51 -41.19
CA ALA A 122 -20.67 22.33 -40.89
C ALA A 122 -19.65 21.58 -40.02
N ALA A 123 -20.12 20.82 -39.03
CA ALA A 123 -19.28 19.95 -38.21
C ALA A 123 -18.55 18.90 -39.05
N GLN A 124 -19.25 18.19 -39.94
CA GLN A 124 -18.66 17.20 -40.84
C GLN A 124 -17.62 17.81 -41.79
N THR A 125 -17.93 18.99 -42.34
CA THR A 125 -16.99 19.73 -43.19
C THR A 125 -15.74 20.13 -42.44
N LEU A 126 -15.87 20.56 -41.18
CA LEU A 126 -14.76 20.91 -40.31
C LEU A 126 -13.89 19.71 -39.98
N MET A 127 -14.49 18.59 -39.55
CA MET A 127 -13.74 17.35 -39.24
C MET A 127 -12.92 16.89 -40.44
N LYS A 128 -13.54 16.87 -41.62
CA LYS A 128 -12.87 16.51 -42.88
C LYS A 128 -11.69 17.43 -43.18
N ARG A 129 -11.90 18.75 -43.10
CA ARG A 129 -10.85 19.74 -43.36
C ARG A 129 -9.69 19.63 -42.37
N TYR A 130 -9.99 19.40 -41.09
CA TYR A 130 -8.97 19.24 -40.04
C TYR A 130 -8.03 18.07 -40.38
N ILE A 131 -8.59 16.93 -40.80
CA ILE A 131 -7.80 15.75 -41.18
C ILE A 131 -6.99 15.99 -42.46
N GLU A 132 -7.53 16.75 -43.42
CA GLU A 132 -6.79 17.13 -44.63
C GLU A 132 -5.63 18.09 -44.34
N GLU A 133 -5.71 18.88 -43.28
CA GLU A 133 -4.65 19.80 -42.83
C GLU A 133 -3.50 19.07 -42.13
N TYR A 134 -3.81 17.95 -41.46
CA TYR A 134 -2.84 17.13 -40.72
C TYR A 134 -2.85 15.65 -41.18
N PRO A 135 -2.40 15.35 -42.43
CA PRO A 135 -2.51 14.01 -42.99
C PRO A 135 -1.53 12.98 -42.40
N GLU A 136 -0.43 13.44 -41.79
CA GLU A 136 0.65 12.61 -41.24
C GLU A 136 0.46 12.28 -39.75
N ASP A 137 -0.55 12.87 -39.09
CA ASP A 137 -0.81 12.65 -37.67
C ASP A 137 -1.33 11.24 -37.42
N ASP A 138 -0.95 10.65 -36.28
CA ASP A 138 -1.48 9.36 -35.85
C ASP A 138 -2.86 9.53 -35.23
N TRP A 139 -3.87 8.95 -35.87
CA TRP A 139 -5.26 8.92 -35.40
C TRP A 139 -5.64 7.59 -34.74
N SER A 140 -4.67 6.69 -34.52
CA SER A 140 -4.93 5.37 -33.97
C SER A 140 -5.54 5.42 -32.57
N GLU A 141 -5.27 6.48 -31.80
CA GLU A 141 -5.80 6.72 -30.44
C GLU A 141 -6.51 8.07 -30.31
N SER A 142 -7.05 8.57 -31.42
CA SER A 142 -7.65 9.91 -31.51
C SER A 142 -9.07 9.83 -32.04
N TYR A 143 -9.99 10.56 -31.41
CA TYR A 143 -11.40 10.57 -31.78
C TYR A 143 -12.01 11.97 -31.64
N TRP A 144 -13.15 12.18 -32.31
CA TRP A 144 -13.90 13.42 -32.19
C TRP A 144 -14.89 13.34 -31.04
N LYS A 145 -14.85 14.29 -30.13
CA LYS A 145 -15.92 14.51 -29.15
C LYS A 145 -16.78 15.69 -29.60
N ILE A 146 -18.09 15.45 -29.72
CA ILE A 146 -19.06 16.43 -30.20
C ILE A 146 -20.09 16.69 -29.09
N ASP A 147 -20.05 17.87 -28.50
CA ASP A 147 -20.99 18.28 -27.46
C ASP A 147 -22.09 19.18 -28.05
N LEU A 148 -23.34 18.78 -27.90
CA LEU A 148 -24.51 19.54 -28.35
C LEU A 148 -25.12 20.31 -27.17
N TYR A 149 -25.11 21.63 -27.30
CA TYR A 149 -25.77 22.56 -26.39
C TYR A 149 -27.03 23.11 -27.03
N THR A 150 -28.15 22.98 -26.35
CA THR A 150 -29.43 23.57 -26.69
C THR A 150 -29.52 25.01 -26.18
N SER A 151 -30.53 25.76 -26.65
CA SER A 151 -30.81 27.09 -26.09
C SER A 151 -31.11 27.06 -24.58
N GLU A 152 -31.73 25.99 -24.07
CA GLU A 152 -31.99 25.83 -22.63
C GLU A 152 -30.68 25.61 -21.85
N ASP A 153 -29.75 24.80 -22.40
CA ASP A 153 -28.43 24.55 -21.79
C ASP A 153 -27.63 25.81 -21.54
N LEU A 154 -27.70 26.75 -22.49
CA LEU A 154 -26.88 27.97 -22.49
C LEU A 154 -27.51 29.11 -21.69
N HIS A 155 -28.83 29.11 -21.48
CA HIS A 155 -29.55 30.28 -20.98
C HIS A 155 -30.36 30.04 -19.71
N GLU A 156 -30.78 28.81 -19.42
CA GLU A 156 -31.72 28.54 -18.32
C GLU A 156 -31.09 27.77 -17.15
N HIS A 157 -29.93 27.14 -17.34
CA HIS A 157 -29.27 26.32 -16.31
C HIS A 157 -28.07 27.02 -15.65
N GLN A 158 -27.85 26.76 -14.35
CA GLN A 158 -26.74 27.34 -13.57
C GLN A 158 -25.35 26.78 -13.96
N THR A 159 -25.32 25.60 -14.59
CA THR A 159 -24.11 24.96 -15.10
C THR A 159 -24.32 24.62 -16.57
N ALA A 160 -23.46 25.14 -17.47
CA ALA A 160 -23.49 24.82 -18.89
C ALA A 160 -22.98 23.40 -19.11
N GLN A 161 -23.90 22.42 -19.11
CA GLN A 161 -23.61 21.04 -19.49
C GLN A 161 -24.32 20.72 -20.80
N PRO A 162 -23.71 19.94 -21.71
CA PRO A 162 -24.34 19.58 -22.97
C PRO A 162 -25.53 18.64 -22.71
N SER A 163 -26.58 18.78 -23.50
CA SER A 163 -27.73 17.87 -23.46
C SER A 163 -27.35 16.49 -24.02
N LEU A 164 -26.54 16.47 -25.07
CA LEU A 164 -26.05 15.28 -25.74
C LEU A 164 -24.54 15.43 -25.99
N SER A 165 -23.79 14.36 -25.78
CA SER A 165 -22.40 14.27 -26.21
C SER A 165 -22.22 13.03 -27.08
N PHE A 166 -21.46 13.15 -28.16
CA PHE A 166 -21.17 12.05 -29.08
C PHE A 166 -19.67 11.83 -29.18
N ALA A 167 -19.27 10.59 -29.46
CA ALA A 167 -17.92 10.25 -29.87
C ALA A 167 -17.94 9.68 -31.28
N ALA A 168 -17.06 10.18 -32.15
CA ALA A 168 -16.95 9.78 -33.54
C ALA A 168 -15.53 9.37 -33.92
N THR A 169 -15.42 8.46 -34.88
CA THR A 169 -14.14 8.06 -35.48
C THR A 169 -13.49 9.24 -36.23
N ARG A 170 -12.23 9.07 -36.68
CA ARG A 170 -11.55 10.01 -37.58
C ARG A 170 -12.46 10.50 -38.71
N ASP A 171 -13.19 9.60 -39.36
CA ASP A 171 -14.03 9.94 -40.53
C ASP A 171 -15.37 10.60 -40.17
N GLY A 172 -15.62 10.88 -38.88
CA GLY A 172 -16.86 11.48 -38.39
C GLY A 172 -18.01 10.48 -38.22
N GLU A 173 -17.73 9.17 -38.20
CA GLU A 173 -18.75 8.15 -37.93
C GLU A 173 -19.07 8.11 -36.44
N LEU A 174 -20.33 8.39 -36.09
CA LEU A 174 -20.78 8.42 -34.70
C LEU A 174 -20.82 7.00 -34.13
N ILE A 175 -20.09 6.75 -33.03
CA ILE A 175 -20.03 5.44 -32.35
C ILE A 175 -20.77 5.47 -31.02
N PHE A 176 -20.48 6.46 -30.17
CA PHE A 176 -21.07 6.55 -28.82
C PHE A 176 -21.96 7.77 -28.67
N LEU A 177 -22.98 7.62 -27.82
CA LEU A 177 -23.94 8.65 -27.46
C LEU A 177 -24.03 8.72 -25.94
N ARG A 178 -23.90 9.91 -25.36
CA ARG A 178 -24.20 10.17 -23.96
C ARG A 178 -25.38 11.14 -23.90
N ASP A 179 -26.54 10.62 -23.54
CA ASP A 179 -27.77 11.41 -23.38
C ASP A 179 -27.97 11.84 -21.92
N GLN A 180 -27.92 13.16 -21.67
CA GLN A 180 -28.03 13.72 -20.33
C GLN A 180 -29.38 14.40 -20.06
N ARG A 181 -30.31 14.39 -21.03
CA ARG A 181 -31.59 15.12 -20.94
C ARG A 181 -32.43 14.70 -19.73
N ASN A 182 -32.42 13.41 -19.38
CA ASN A 182 -33.24 12.85 -18.28
C ASN A 182 -32.60 12.93 -16.87
N ASN A 183 -31.30 13.24 -16.77
CA ASN A 183 -30.57 13.28 -15.50
C ASN A 183 -30.73 14.61 -14.73
N ARG A 184 -31.50 15.56 -15.27
CA ARG A 184 -31.62 16.93 -14.76
C ARG A 184 -32.81 17.19 -13.84
N THR A 185 -33.62 16.17 -13.56
CA THR A 185 -34.68 16.24 -12.55
C THR A 185 -34.21 15.60 -11.24
N ARG A 186 -34.50 16.24 -10.09
CA ARG A 186 -34.04 15.88 -8.73
C ARG A 186 -34.49 14.49 -8.21
N LYS A 187 -35.06 13.63 -9.07
CA LYS A 187 -35.60 12.29 -8.79
C LYS A 187 -35.43 11.27 -9.95
N SER A 188 -34.39 11.37 -10.78
CA SER A 188 -34.16 10.35 -11.82
C SER A 188 -33.18 9.27 -11.34
N TYR A 189 -33.70 8.07 -11.06
CA TYR A 189 -32.95 6.80 -10.96
C TYR A 189 -32.78 6.13 -12.34
N VAL A 190 -33.06 6.85 -13.43
CA VAL A 190 -32.96 6.28 -14.78
C VAL A 190 -31.51 6.43 -15.24
N GLU A 191 -30.70 5.39 -15.04
CA GLU A 191 -29.42 5.25 -15.73
C GLU A 191 -29.66 5.45 -17.24
N SER A 192 -28.97 6.40 -17.87
CA SER A 192 -29.10 6.60 -19.32
C SER A 192 -28.66 5.33 -20.04
N ALA A 193 -29.54 4.74 -20.85
CA ALA A 193 -29.30 3.45 -21.52
C ALA A 193 -28.07 3.44 -22.45
N TRP A 194 -27.63 4.63 -22.88
CA TRP A 194 -26.49 4.85 -23.76
C TRP A 194 -25.20 5.24 -23.02
N ARG A 195 -25.19 5.26 -21.68
CA ARG A 195 -23.93 5.38 -20.95
C ARG A 195 -23.12 4.11 -21.14
N ASN A 196 -21.83 4.28 -21.36
CA ASN A 196 -20.84 3.21 -21.29
C ASN A 196 -20.54 2.81 -19.83
N ASP A 197 -21.60 2.66 -19.03
CA ASP A 197 -21.53 2.08 -17.70
C ASP A 197 -21.81 0.58 -17.87
N SER A 198 -20.75 -0.18 -18.14
CA SER A 198 -20.68 -1.61 -18.47
C SER A 198 -21.26 -2.59 -17.45
N ARG A 199 -22.11 -2.12 -16.53
CA ARG A 199 -22.58 -2.82 -15.34
C ARG A 199 -23.50 -4.01 -15.65
N ARG A 200 -23.85 -4.29 -16.91
CA ARG A 200 -25.02 -5.13 -17.23
C ARG A 200 -24.85 -6.11 -18.38
N PHE A 201 -23.67 -6.74 -18.51
CA PHE A 201 -23.55 -8.04 -19.16
C PHE A 201 -24.17 -9.16 -18.26
N CYS A 202 -25.38 -8.99 -17.70
CA CYS A 202 -25.96 -9.92 -16.71
C CYS A 202 -27.49 -10.09 -16.82
N ALA A 203 -27.96 -11.24 -16.33
CA ALA A 203 -29.36 -11.66 -16.20
C ALA A 203 -29.73 -11.87 -14.72
N ASN A 204 -30.87 -11.37 -14.24
CA ASN A 204 -31.58 -11.84 -13.04
C ASN A 204 -30.74 -12.22 -11.79
N ASN A 205 -29.71 -11.42 -11.42
CA ASN A 205 -28.81 -11.70 -10.28
C ASN A 205 -28.10 -13.07 -10.32
N GLU A 206 -28.04 -13.76 -11.46
CA GLU A 206 -27.22 -14.96 -11.62
C GLU A 206 -25.85 -14.63 -12.23
N PRO A 207 -24.75 -15.25 -11.77
CA PRO A 207 -23.40 -14.95 -12.26
C PRO A 207 -23.27 -15.31 -13.75
N ILE A 208 -22.85 -14.36 -14.60
CA ILE A 208 -22.34 -14.68 -15.94
C ILE A 208 -20.82 -14.71 -15.86
N TYR A 209 -20.25 -15.89 -15.64
CA TYR A 209 -18.81 -16.10 -15.76
C TYR A 209 -18.35 -15.74 -17.18
N THR A 210 -17.32 -14.91 -17.33
CA THR A 210 -16.59 -14.89 -18.62
C THR A 210 -15.93 -16.26 -18.83
N PRO A 211 -15.62 -16.68 -20.08
CA PRO A 211 -14.94 -17.96 -20.32
C PRO A 211 -13.51 -17.99 -19.78
N TRP A 212 -12.96 -16.83 -19.42
CA TRP A 212 -11.61 -16.66 -18.93
C TRP A 212 -11.47 -17.08 -17.47
N VAL A 213 -10.36 -17.75 -17.17
CA VAL A 213 -10.05 -18.31 -15.85
C VAL A 213 -8.83 -17.61 -15.23
N PRO A 214 -8.63 -17.70 -13.89
CA PRO A 214 -7.42 -17.22 -13.25
C PRO A 214 -6.16 -17.64 -14.00
N GLY A 215 -5.30 -16.68 -14.32
CA GLY A 215 -4.07 -16.86 -15.08
C GLY A 215 -4.18 -16.58 -16.58
N ASP A 216 -5.38 -16.48 -17.15
CA ASP A 216 -5.56 -16.04 -18.53
C ASP A 216 -5.14 -14.57 -18.68
N ILE A 217 -4.37 -14.27 -19.73
CA ILE A 217 -4.01 -12.90 -20.10
C ILE A 217 -4.94 -12.43 -21.21
N LEU A 218 -5.47 -11.22 -21.07
CA LEU A 218 -6.39 -10.59 -21.98
C LEU A 218 -5.68 -9.45 -22.72
N LYS A 219 -5.79 -9.44 -24.04
CA LYS A 219 -5.45 -8.29 -24.88
C LYS A 219 -6.72 -7.48 -25.15
N ILE A 220 -6.68 -6.21 -24.81
CA ILE A 220 -7.81 -5.27 -24.89
C ILE A 220 -7.39 -4.15 -25.83
N ASP A 221 -8.16 -3.93 -26.89
CA ASP A 221 -7.86 -2.91 -27.90
C ASP A 221 -9.11 -2.08 -28.15
N GLY A 222 -9.26 -1.01 -27.36
CA GLY A 222 -10.40 -0.08 -27.40
C GLY A 222 -10.22 1.11 -28.34
N ARG A 223 -9.12 1.13 -29.11
CA ARG A 223 -8.80 2.22 -30.03
C ARG A 223 -9.91 2.49 -31.06
N PRO A 224 -10.15 3.77 -31.43
CA PRO A 224 -9.41 4.96 -31.01
C PRO A 224 -9.92 5.61 -29.71
N PHE A 225 -10.90 5.00 -29.03
CA PHE A 225 -11.56 5.58 -27.86
C PHE A 225 -10.90 5.21 -26.52
N ASP A 226 -9.84 4.41 -26.57
CA ASP A 226 -9.00 4.04 -25.45
C ASP A 226 -7.57 3.86 -25.96
N HIS A 227 -6.59 3.90 -25.05
CA HIS A 227 -5.21 3.55 -25.35
C HIS A 227 -5.07 2.04 -25.54
N GLY A 228 -4.31 1.59 -26.54
CA GLY A 228 -4.14 0.17 -26.76
C GLY A 228 -3.11 -0.27 -27.80
N PRO A 229 -2.75 -1.57 -27.79
CA PRO A 229 -3.38 -2.62 -26.99
C PRO A 229 -2.93 -2.62 -25.53
N ARG A 230 -3.88 -2.74 -24.61
CA ARG A 230 -3.65 -2.98 -23.17
C ARG A 230 -3.68 -4.47 -22.86
N PHE A 231 -3.00 -4.84 -21.80
CA PHE A 231 -3.00 -6.20 -21.29
C PHE A 231 -3.49 -6.23 -19.86
N ALA A 232 -4.23 -7.27 -19.51
CA ALA A 232 -4.70 -7.52 -18.16
C ALA A 232 -4.67 -9.02 -17.89
N ILE A 233 -4.33 -9.43 -16.68
CA ILE A 233 -4.37 -10.83 -16.25
C ILE A 233 -5.59 -11.06 -15.36
N VAL A 234 -6.30 -12.17 -15.58
CA VAL A 234 -7.44 -12.58 -14.77
C VAL A 234 -6.91 -13.10 -13.43
N LEU A 235 -7.28 -12.43 -12.34
CA LEU A 235 -6.98 -12.85 -10.96
C LEU A 235 -8.05 -13.82 -10.47
N GLU A 236 -9.31 -13.41 -10.60
CA GLU A 236 -10.46 -14.18 -10.12
C GLU A 236 -11.57 -14.19 -11.15
N ASN A 237 -12.36 -15.27 -11.15
CA ASN A 237 -13.56 -15.39 -11.96
C ASN A 237 -14.86 -15.36 -11.16
N ASP A 238 -14.81 -15.19 -9.83
CA ASP A 238 -16.00 -15.07 -8.96
C ASP A 238 -15.77 -14.15 -7.75
N TYR A 239 -15.26 -12.93 -7.99
CA TYR A 239 -14.89 -12.04 -6.90
C TYR A 239 -16.13 -11.55 -6.12
N GLU A 240 -16.17 -11.83 -4.81
CA GLU A 240 -17.35 -11.63 -3.96
C GLU A 240 -17.72 -10.15 -3.75
N HIS A 241 -16.78 -9.22 -3.97
CA HIS A 241 -16.95 -7.78 -3.77
C HIS A 241 -17.28 -6.99 -5.06
N THR A 242 -17.36 -7.66 -6.21
CA THR A 242 -17.91 -7.09 -7.46
C THR A 242 -19.34 -7.56 -7.72
N LEU A 243 -19.90 -7.14 -8.87
CA LEU A 243 -21.10 -7.76 -9.41
C LEU A 243 -20.81 -9.25 -9.67
N ARG A 244 -21.55 -10.15 -9.01
CA ARG A 244 -21.40 -11.62 -9.16
C ARG A 244 -21.27 -12.04 -10.62
N GLY A 245 -20.26 -12.85 -10.92
CA GLY A 245 -19.96 -13.39 -12.24
C GLY A 245 -18.94 -12.61 -13.07
N GLN A 246 -18.52 -11.42 -12.66
CA GLN A 246 -17.45 -10.71 -13.37
C GLN A 246 -16.06 -11.19 -12.94
N ILE A 247 -15.14 -11.25 -13.90
CA ILE A 247 -13.72 -11.42 -13.60
C ILE A 247 -13.13 -10.17 -12.94
N TRP A 248 -12.19 -10.40 -12.05
CA TRP A 248 -11.33 -9.39 -11.47
C TRP A 248 -9.94 -9.52 -12.11
N CYS A 249 -9.36 -8.40 -12.52
CA CYS A 249 -8.13 -8.38 -13.28
C CYS A 249 -7.09 -7.46 -12.65
N ALA A 250 -5.82 -7.76 -12.95
CA ALA A 250 -4.69 -6.89 -12.70
C ALA A 250 -4.10 -6.39 -14.04
N GLY A 251 -3.80 -5.10 -14.12
CA GLY A 251 -3.13 -4.47 -15.26
C GLY A 251 -1.99 -3.56 -14.81
N PRO A 252 -1.12 -3.11 -15.74
CA PRO A 252 -0.08 -2.14 -15.43
C PRO A 252 -0.69 -0.78 -15.04
N SER A 253 -0.05 -0.12 -14.07
CA SER A 253 -0.50 1.16 -13.51
C SER A 253 0.33 2.37 -13.98
N ARG A 254 -0.25 3.58 -13.97
CA ARG A 254 0.39 4.90 -14.09
C ARG A 254 1.61 5.01 -13.22
N ASP A 255 1.50 4.51 -11.99
CA ASP A 255 2.56 4.58 -10.99
C ASP A 255 3.58 3.45 -11.16
N HIS A 256 3.74 2.87 -12.37
CA HIS A 256 4.64 1.74 -12.65
C HIS A 256 4.39 0.48 -11.79
N GLY A 257 3.27 0.44 -11.08
CA GLY A 257 2.80 -0.67 -10.28
C GLY A 257 1.76 -1.53 -11.00
N VAL A 258 0.97 -2.26 -10.20
CA VAL A 258 -0.15 -3.07 -10.67
C VAL A 258 -1.45 -2.48 -10.14
N LYS A 259 -2.44 -2.31 -11.00
CA LYS A 259 -3.78 -1.88 -10.62
C LYS A 259 -4.79 -2.99 -10.82
N GLU A 260 -5.65 -3.14 -9.84
CA GLU A 260 -6.72 -4.12 -9.84
C GLU A 260 -8.07 -3.49 -10.16
N GLY A 261 -8.91 -4.26 -10.87
CA GLY A 261 -10.26 -3.83 -11.13
C GLY A 261 -11.05 -4.76 -12.03
N SER A 262 -12.29 -4.37 -12.28
CA SER A 262 -13.20 -5.08 -13.17
C SER A 262 -13.01 -4.61 -14.62
N PRO A 263 -12.78 -5.52 -15.59
CA PRO A 263 -12.70 -5.23 -17.02
C PRO A 263 -13.96 -4.55 -17.56
N SER A 264 -15.14 -4.89 -17.03
CA SER A 264 -16.37 -4.25 -17.47
C SER A 264 -16.31 -2.76 -17.13
N SER A 265 -16.00 -2.42 -15.89
CA SER A 265 -15.97 -1.03 -15.42
C SER A 265 -14.73 -0.24 -15.85
N GLY A 266 -13.72 -0.86 -16.46
CA GLY A 266 -12.45 -0.20 -16.80
C GLY A 266 -11.54 0.11 -15.60
N THR A 267 -11.92 -0.29 -14.38
CA THR A 267 -11.23 0.06 -13.13
C THR A 267 -9.86 -0.59 -12.95
N PHE A 268 -9.56 -1.63 -13.73
CA PHE A 268 -8.26 -2.32 -13.77
C PHE A 268 -7.14 -1.44 -14.37
N SER A 269 -7.47 -0.24 -14.83
CA SER A 269 -6.54 0.72 -15.40
C SER A 269 -6.62 2.08 -14.71
N ASP A 270 -5.61 2.91 -14.92
CA ASP A 270 -5.53 4.23 -14.30
C ASP A 270 -6.24 5.34 -15.04
N SER A 271 -6.89 5.04 -16.15
CA SER A 271 -7.68 6.04 -16.86
C SER A 271 -8.87 6.47 -16.00
N LEU A 272 -9.08 7.79 -15.88
CA LEU A 272 -10.35 8.33 -15.41
C LEU A 272 -11.47 7.71 -16.25
N LEU A 273 -12.60 7.38 -15.62
CA LEU A 273 -13.76 6.80 -16.30
C LEU A 273 -14.34 7.80 -17.32
N ASP A 274 -13.77 7.82 -18.53
CA ASP A 274 -14.34 8.55 -19.65
C ASP A 274 -15.61 7.81 -20.11
N PRO A 275 -16.75 8.50 -20.24
CA PRO A 275 -18.00 7.89 -20.72
C PRO A 275 -17.91 7.25 -22.12
N PHE A 276 -16.84 7.46 -22.88
CA PHE A 276 -16.64 6.95 -24.23
C PHE A 276 -15.62 5.81 -24.33
N ILE A 277 -14.90 5.45 -23.26
CA ILE A 277 -14.00 4.29 -23.25
C ILE A 277 -14.82 2.99 -23.26
N PRO A 278 -14.79 2.17 -24.33
CA PRO A 278 -15.56 0.94 -24.41
C PRO A 278 -15.24 -0.02 -23.27
N SER A 279 -16.25 -0.73 -22.77
CA SER A 279 -16.04 -1.91 -21.91
C SER A 279 -15.00 -2.85 -22.54
N ALA A 280 -14.02 -3.29 -21.74
CA ALA A 280 -13.01 -4.24 -22.21
C ALA A 280 -13.62 -5.57 -22.68
N LEU A 281 -14.87 -5.89 -22.32
CA LEU A 281 -15.56 -7.11 -22.75
C LEU A 281 -15.89 -7.13 -24.25
N TYR A 282 -15.98 -5.97 -24.92
CA TYR A 282 -16.24 -5.94 -26.38
C TYR A 282 -15.00 -6.32 -27.19
N THR A 283 -13.82 -5.96 -26.70
CA THR A 283 -12.56 -6.02 -27.44
C THR A 283 -11.56 -7.02 -26.86
N GLY A 284 -11.77 -7.44 -25.61
CA GLY A 284 -10.94 -8.39 -24.88
C GLY A 284 -10.92 -9.75 -25.55
N GLU A 285 -9.71 -10.25 -25.79
CA GLU A 285 -9.45 -11.60 -26.28
C GLU A 285 -8.30 -12.23 -25.50
N ARG A 286 -8.36 -13.55 -25.31
CA ARG A 286 -7.28 -14.27 -24.65
C ARG A 286 -6.01 -14.19 -25.49
N TYR A 287 -4.89 -13.87 -24.85
CA TYR A 287 -3.62 -13.57 -25.49
C TYR A 287 -2.51 -14.50 -24.98
N THR A 288 -1.69 -14.99 -25.90
CA THR A 288 -0.60 -15.96 -25.64
C THR A 288 0.70 -15.57 -26.36
N GLY A 289 0.77 -14.34 -26.88
CA GLY A 289 1.96 -13.84 -27.56
C GLY A 289 2.92 -13.09 -26.62
N ASP A 290 3.87 -12.39 -27.23
CA ASP A 290 4.86 -11.59 -26.50
C ASP A 290 4.22 -10.37 -25.83
N LEU A 291 4.51 -10.18 -24.55
CA LEU A 291 4.02 -9.04 -23.78
C LEU A 291 5.01 -7.87 -23.83
N PRO A 292 4.52 -6.62 -23.77
CA PRO A 292 5.36 -5.47 -23.50
C PRO A 292 6.08 -5.59 -22.13
N ASP A 293 7.18 -4.87 -21.97
CA ASP A 293 8.05 -4.96 -20.79
C ASP A 293 7.31 -4.64 -19.47
N ASP A 294 6.39 -3.67 -19.48
CA ASP A 294 5.58 -3.29 -18.32
C ASP A 294 4.49 -4.32 -17.95
N CYS A 295 4.27 -5.32 -18.81
CA CYS A 295 3.33 -6.41 -18.62
C CYS A 295 4.04 -7.74 -18.30
N ALA A 296 5.38 -7.79 -18.27
CA ALA A 296 6.11 -9.06 -18.14
C ALA A 296 5.86 -9.80 -16.81
N PHE A 297 5.44 -9.11 -15.73
CA PHE A 297 5.00 -9.75 -14.49
C PHE A 297 3.84 -10.73 -14.68
N MET A 298 2.99 -10.50 -15.70
CA MET A 298 1.83 -11.34 -15.97
C MET A 298 2.24 -12.76 -16.34
N LEU A 299 3.45 -13.00 -16.85
CA LEU A 299 3.92 -14.35 -17.17
C LEU A 299 4.16 -15.19 -15.91
N GLU A 300 4.84 -14.62 -14.91
CA GLU A 300 5.04 -15.29 -13.62
C GLU A 300 3.71 -15.47 -12.88
N LEU A 301 2.86 -14.43 -12.88
CA LEU A 301 1.55 -14.47 -12.26
C LEU A 301 0.63 -15.50 -12.92
N SER A 302 0.66 -15.60 -14.25
CA SER A 302 -0.12 -16.59 -15.01
C SER A 302 0.25 -18.01 -14.60
N GLN A 303 1.55 -18.29 -14.47
CA GLN A 303 1.99 -19.60 -14.00
C GLN A 303 1.51 -19.89 -12.57
N LYS A 304 1.66 -18.94 -11.64
CA LYS A 304 1.18 -19.09 -10.25
C LYS A 304 -0.32 -19.35 -10.17
N LEU A 305 -1.12 -18.60 -10.92
CA LEU A 305 -2.58 -18.74 -10.94
C LEU A 305 -3.05 -20.04 -11.60
N HIS A 306 -2.31 -20.54 -12.60
CA HIS A 306 -2.60 -21.86 -13.16
C HIS A 306 -2.25 -23.01 -12.20
N ASP A 307 -1.18 -22.85 -11.42
CA ASP A 307 -0.76 -23.84 -10.42
C ASP A 307 -1.66 -23.82 -9.16
N ASP A 308 -2.07 -22.62 -8.73
CA ASP A 308 -2.96 -22.37 -7.60
C ASP A 308 -3.98 -21.25 -7.94
N PRO A 309 -5.18 -21.60 -8.43
CA PRO A 309 -6.21 -20.62 -8.73
C PRO A 309 -6.68 -19.81 -7.52
N ASP A 310 -6.56 -20.33 -6.29
CA ASP A 310 -6.92 -19.62 -5.07
C ASP A 310 -5.93 -18.47 -4.75
N TYR A 311 -4.76 -18.45 -5.41
CA TYR A 311 -3.81 -17.35 -5.31
C TYR A 311 -4.42 -16.01 -5.74
N GLY A 312 -5.34 -16.01 -6.71
CA GLY A 312 -6.06 -14.80 -7.12
C GLY A 312 -6.94 -14.24 -6.02
N LYS A 313 -7.65 -15.12 -5.30
CA LYS A 313 -8.46 -14.75 -4.13
C LYS A 313 -7.59 -14.24 -2.99
N GLN A 314 -6.48 -14.93 -2.71
CA GLN A 314 -5.49 -14.46 -1.74
C GLN A 314 -4.95 -13.08 -2.13
N TRP A 315 -4.77 -12.81 -3.41
CA TRP A 315 -4.28 -11.53 -3.91
C TRP A 315 -5.28 -10.40 -3.65
N SER A 316 -6.52 -10.54 -4.10
CA SER A 316 -7.52 -9.47 -3.92
C SER A 316 -8.04 -9.33 -2.49
N GLU A 317 -7.92 -10.38 -1.67
CA GLU A 317 -8.09 -10.30 -0.22
C GLU A 317 -6.88 -9.67 0.50
N GLY A 318 -5.79 -9.37 -0.21
CA GLY A 318 -4.55 -8.83 0.32
C GLY A 318 -3.75 -9.80 1.19
N SER A 319 -4.06 -11.09 1.13
CA SER A 319 -3.34 -12.21 1.78
C SER A 319 -1.98 -12.49 1.13
N VAL A 320 -1.74 -12.03 -0.10
CA VAL A 320 -0.40 -11.90 -0.72
C VAL A 320 -0.13 -10.44 -1.11
N GLY A 321 1.12 -10.00 -1.06
CA GLY A 321 1.49 -8.60 -1.34
C GLY A 321 1.66 -8.31 -2.83
N HIS A 322 1.29 -7.09 -3.27
CA HIS A 322 1.55 -6.61 -4.63
C HIS A 322 3.05 -6.62 -4.99
N ASP A 323 3.90 -6.54 -3.98
CA ASP A 323 5.36 -6.53 -4.10
C ASP A 323 5.96 -7.85 -4.64
N CYS A 324 5.17 -8.92 -4.72
CA CYS A 324 5.64 -10.23 -5.15
C CYS A 324 5.78 -10.38 -6.67
N LEU A 325 5.23 -9.46 -7.48
CA LEU A 325 5.17 -9.58 -8.95
C LEU A 325 5.41 -8.22 -9.61
N GLN A 326 6.67 -7.81 -9.59
CA GLN A 326 7.11 -6.58 -10.24
C GLN A 326 7.28 -6.81 -11.76
N PRO A 327 6.75 -5.94 -12.63
CA PRO A 327 6.86 -6.01 -14.11
C PRO A 327 8.27 -6.30 -14.63
N TYR A 328 9.28 -5.88 -13.88
CA TYR A 328 10.68 -5.92 -14.29
C TYR A 328 11.47 -7.09 -13.68
N ARG A 329 10.81 -8.03 -13.00
CA ARG A 329 11.47 -9.20 -12.41
C ARG A 329 11.92 -10.17 -13.51
N LYS A 330 13.24 -10.25 -13.73
CA LYS A 330 13.82 -11.40 -14.43
C LYS A 330 13.80 -12.63 -13.52
N PRO A 331 13.63 -13.86 -14.06
CA PRO A 331 13.65 -15.08 -13.26
C PRO A 331 14.90 -15.16 -12.40
N ALA A 332 14.73 -15.66 -11.17
CA ALA A 332 15.81 -15.79 -10.19
C ALA A 332 17.03 -16.46 -10.81
N SER A 333 18.15 -15.74 -10.84
CA SER A 333 19.43 -16.30 -11.27
C SER A 333 20.10 -17.04 -10.10
N GLN A 334 20.99 -17.99 -10.40
CA GLN A 334 21.77 -18.71 -9.39
C GLN A 334 22.50 -17.78 -8.40
N CYS A 335 22.78 -16.51 -8.77
CA CYS A 335 23.39 -15.49 -7.91
C CYS A 335 22.54 -15.05 -6.71
N GLU A 336 21.21 -15.14 -6.76
CA GLU A 336 20.34 -14.69 -5.64
C GLU A 336 20.48 -15.56 -4.38
N LEU A 337 20.87 -16.83 -4.54
CA LEU A 337 21.11 -17.75 -3.42
C LEU A 337 22.42 -17.42 -2.68
N ASP A 338 23.40 -16.84 -3.37
CA ASP A 338 24.75 -16.62 -2.83
C ASP A 338 24.86 -15.36 -1.96
N ILE A 339 24.04 -14.33 -2.19
CA ILE A 339 24.06 -13.08 -1.39
C ILE A 339 23.24 -13.17 -0.09
N ARG A 340 22.30 -14.11 0.01
CA ARG A 340 21.38 -14.21 1.15
C ARG A 340 22.07 -14.28 2.52
N PRO A 341 23.14 -15.08 2.72
CA PRO A 341 23.87 -15.10 3.99
C PRO A 341 24.43 -13.72 4.35
N ASP A 342 24.96 -12.98 3.37
CA ASP A 342 25.51 -11.64 3.58
C ASP A 342 24.43 -10.64 4.03
N ILE A 343 23.22 -10.69 3.47
CA ILE A 343 22.11 -9.81 3.90
C ILE A 343 21.65 -10.15 5.32
N PHE A 344 21.60 -11.43 5.68
CA PHE A 344 21.21 -11.85 7.02
C PHE A 344 22.22 -11.46 8.10
N GLU A 345 23.44 -11.03 7.77
CA GLU A 345 24.36 -10.43 8.74
C GLU A 345 23.91 -9.04 9.22
N PHE A 346 23.02 -8.36 8.49
CA PHE A 346 22.44 -7.08 8.91
C PHE A 346 21.24 -7.25 9.87
N LEU A 347 20.76 -8.48 10.09
CA LEU A 347 19.73 -8.75 11.09
C LEU A 347 20.33 -8.75 12.49
N ASP A 348 20.05 -7.70 13.25
CA ASP A 348 20.59 -7.53 14.60
C ASP A 348 20.04 -8.57 15.59
N SER A 349 18.79 -9.01 15.38
CA SER A 349 18.12 -10.04 16.16
C SER A 349 18.57 -11.43 15.74
N ARG A 350 19.22 -12.14 16.68
CA ARG A 350 19.68 -13.51 16.45
C ARG A 350 18.53 -14.45 16.19
N SER A 351 17.42 -14.27 16.89
CA SER A 351 16.26 -15.16 16.80
C SER A 351 15.55 -15.03 15.45
N ILE A 352 15.38 -13.80 14.95
CA ILE A 352 14.80 -13.55 13.62
C ILE A 352 15.72 -14.13 12.55
N LYS A 353 17.03 -13.89 12.63
CA LYS A 353 18.02 -14.46 11.70
C LYS A 353 17.94 -15.99 11.63
N GLU A 354 18.01 -16.67 12.78
CA GLU A 354 17.91 -18.15 12.84
C GLU A 354 16.57 -18.66 12.32
N HIS A 355 15.48 -17.91 12.53
CA HIS A 355 14.15 -18.26 12.01
C HIS A 355 14.07 -18.17 10.49
N LEU A 356 14.46 -17.04 9.92
CA LEU A 356 14.42 -16.79 8.48
C LEU A 356 15.32 -17.80 7.73
N GLN A 357 16.49 -18.12 8.28
CA GLN A 357 17.35 -19.19 7.78
C GLN A 357 16.66 -20.56 7.80
N ARG A 358 16.01 -20.91 8.92
CA ARG A 358 15.33 -22.21 9.09
C ARG A 358 14.15 -22.39 8.15
N ILE A 359 13.39 -21.33 7.87
CA ILE A 359 12.25 -21.39 6.92
C ILE A 359 12.69 -21.18 5.47
N ASN A 360 14.00 -21.03 5.22
CA ASN A 360 14.56 -20.75 3.90
C ASN A 360 13.89 -19.53 3.24
N TYR A 361 13.72 -18.45 4.01
CA TYR A 361 13.03 -17.24 3.55
C TYR A 361 13.72 -16.64 2.31
N GLU A 362 12.93 -16.34 1.28
CA GLU A 362 13.40 -15.75 0.04
C GLU A 362 13.31 -14.22 0.12
N LEU A 363 14.44 -13.54 -0.11
CA LEU A 363 14.53 -12.09 -0.07
C LEU A 363 14.21 -11.50 -1.45
N THR A 364 13.34 -10.50 -1.48
CA THR A 364 13.22 -9.59 -2.61
C THR A 364 14.25 -8.46 -2.48
N THR A 365 14.57 -7.79 -3.58
CA THR A 365 15.52 -6.65 -3.61
C THR A 365 15.11 -5.54 -2.62
N PRO A 366 13.84 -5.12 -2.53
CA PRO A 366 13.41 -4.13 -1.54
C PRO A 366 13.54 -4.60 -0.10
N VAL A 367 13.14 -5.84 0.21
CA VAL A 367 13.25 -6.40 1.58
C VAL A 367 14.72 -6.50 2.00
N ALA A 368 15.61 -6.92 1.10
CA ALA A 368 17.04 -6.99 1.39
C ALA A 368 17.62 -5.60 1.71
N ALA A 369 17.29 -4.58 0.90
CA ALA A 369 17.77 -3.22 1.12
C ALA A 369 17.22 -2.59 2.39
N PHE A 370 15.96 -2.88 2.71
CA PHE A 370 15.31 -2.47 3.94
C PHE A 370 15.99 -3.09 5.16
N ILE A 371 16.29 -4.39 5.15
CA ILE A 371 17.05 -5.07 6.22
C ILE A 371 18.43 -4.40 6.43
N VAL A 372 19.15 -4.08 5.35
CA VAL A 372 20.43 -3.36 5.44
C VAL A 372 20.25 -1.98 6.11
N ASN A 373 19.20 -1.24 5.73
CA ASN A 373 18.91 0.07 6.30
C ASN A 373 18.63 -0.01 7.82
N CYS A 374 17.80 -0.97 8.23
CA CYS A 374 17.34 -1.15 9.61
C CYS A 374 18.42 -1.65 10.58
N SER A 375 19.59 -2.11 10.13
CA SER A 375 20.63 -2.58 11.06
C SER A 375 21.18 -1.43 11.90
N HIS A 376 21.18 -1.61 13.22
CA HIS A 376 21.83 -0.71 14.18
C HIS A 376 23.24 -1.15 14.56
N LYS A 377 23.66 -2.38 14.18
CA LYS A 377 25.03 -2.87 14.38
C LYS A 377 25.96 -2.60 13.21
N ALA A 378 25.43 -2.50 11.99
CA ALA A 378 26.24 -2.20 10.82
C ALA A 378 26.67 -0.73 10.79
N THR A 379 27.94 -0.50 10.54
CA THR A 379 28.49 0.82 10.23
C THR A 379 27.89 1.35 8.92
N LEU A 380 27.89 2.68 8.74
CA LEU A 380 27.44 3.31 7.50
C LEU A 380 28.20 2.74 6.29
N GLN A 381 29.51 2.51 6.42
CA GLN A 381 30.32 1.90 5.35
C GLN A 381 29.83 0.49 4.98
N GLN A 382 29.51 -0.34 5.97
CA GLN A 382 28.95 -1.67 5.74
C GLN A 382 27.56 -1.58 5.08
N LYS A 383 26.72 -0.62 5.45
CA LYS A 383 25.42 -0.39 4.78
C LYS A 383 25.59 -0.01 3.32
N LEU A 384 26.51 0.91 3.01
CA LEU A 384 26.84 1.29 1.62
C LEU A 384 27.31 0.09 0.79
N GLU A 385 28.19 -0.75 1.36
CA GLU A 385 28.64 -1.99 0.73
C GLU A 385 27.51 -3.02 0.57
N GLY A 386 26.61 -3.13 1.56
CA GLY A 386 25.42 -3.97 1.51
C GLY A 386 24.48 -3.59 0.37
N TRP A 387 24.14 -2.30 0.25
CA TRP A 387 23.32 -1.81 -0.86
C TRP A 387 24.01 -1.97 -2.22
N GLN A 388 25.33 -1.77 -2.30
CA GLN A 388 26.08 -2.01 -3.54
C GLN A 388 26.06 -3.50 -3.93
N LYS A 389 26.24 -4.41 -2.98
CA LYS A 389 26.13 -5.86 -3.22
C LYS A 389 24.74 -6.24 -3.72
N ILE A 390 23.67 -5.64 -3.18
CA ILE A 390 22.30 -5.85 -3.66
C ILE A 390 22.19 -5.43 -5.13
N ILE A 391 22.66 -4.23 -5.49
CA ILE A 391 22.67 -3.74 -6.88
C ILE A 391 23.42 -4.71 -7.82
N ASP A 392 24.54 -5.27 -7.36
CA ASP A 392 25.41 -6.11 -8.18
C ASP A 392 24.90 -7.55 -8.36
N ASN A 393 24.11 -8.08 -7.41
CA ASN A 393 23.79 -9.51 -7.33
C ASN A 393 22.29 -9.85 -7.28
N MET A 394 21.42 -8.88 -7.02
CA MET A 394 19.96 -9.07 -7.01
C MET A 394 19.31 -8.44 -8.24
N PRO A 395 18.13 -8.90 -8.68
CA PRO A 395 17.43 -8.35 -9.83
C PRO A 395 16.88 -6.96 -9.51
N ASN A 396 16.87 -6.08 -10.51
CA ASN A 396 16.18 -4.80 -10.38
C ASN A 396 14.66 -5.00 -10.37
N CYS A 397 13.94 -4.08 -9.75
CA CYS A 397 12.48 -4.07 -9.72
C CYS A 397 11.95 -2.64 -9.63
N ALA A 398 10.65 -2.48 -9.85
CA ALA A 398 9.92 -1.30 -9.40
C ALA A 398 9.39 -1.53 -7.97
N MET A 399 8.91 -0.47 -7.33
CA MET A 399 8.12 -0.52 -6.11
C MET A 399 7.08 0.58 -6.22
N SER A 400 5.81 0.18 -6.19
CA SER A 400 4.67 1.09 -6.33
C SER A 400 4.65 2.10 -5.19
N ARG A 401 4.09 3.28 -5.48
CA ARG A 401 3.81 4.29 -4.48
C ARG A 401 2.82 3.79 -3.42
N ARG A 402 3.17 3.98 -2.16
CA ARG A 402 2.29 3.98 -0.98
C ARG A 402 2.03 5.45 -0.55
N ASN A 403 0.99 5.77 0.22
CA ASN A 403 0.76 7.17 0.64
C ASN A 403 2.02 7.73 1.31
N ASP A 404 2.26 9.02 1.08
CA ASP A 404 3.46 9.76 1.51
C ASP A 404 4.82 9.28 0.95
N THR A 405 4.87 8.18 0.19
CA THR A 405 6.09 7.70 -0.48
C THR A 405 6.26 8.21 -1.91
N ILE A 406 7.50 8.15 -2.40
CA ILE A 406 7.83 8.33 -3.81
C ILE A 406 7.65 7.03 -4.57
N ASN A 407 7.18 7.12 -5.81
CA ASN A 407 7.20 5.97 -6.70
C ASN A 407 8.65 5.60 -7.04
N ILE A 408 9.00 4.31 -6.98
CA ILE A 408 10.36 3.82 -7.30
C ILE A 408 10.28 2.92 -8.54
N PRO A 409 10.34 3.47 -9.76
CA PRO A 409 10.28 2.67 -10.99
C PRO A 409 11.56 1.84 -11.22
N ASP A 410 12.69 2.26 -10.64
CA ASP A 410 13.98 1.57 -10.73
C ASP A 410 14.63 1.54 -9.33
N PHE A 411 14.50 0.42 -8.64
CA PHE A 411 14.99 0.26 -7.27
C PHE A 411 16.52 0.31 -7.20
N HIS A 412 17.24 -0.15 -8.22
CA HIS A 412 18.70 -0.02 -8.28
C HIS A 412 19.13 1.44 -8.44
N ALA A 413 18.41 2.25 -9.22
CA ALA A 413 18.65 3.68 -9.35
C ALA A 413 18.38 4.41 -8.03
N PHE A 414 17.31 4.03 -7.33
CA PHE A 414 17.02 4.48 -5.97
C PHE A 414 18.20 4.16 -5.03
N LEU A 415 18.66 2.90 -4.96
CA LEU A 415 19.78 2.53 -4.09
C LEU A 415 21.09 3.26 -4.44
N ARG A 416 21.38 3.46 -5.73
CA ARG A 416 22.52 4.28 -6.17
C ARG A 416 22.40 5.71 -5.67
N ASN A 417 21.19 6.28 -5.66
CA ASN A 417 20.95 7.61 -5.12
C ASN A 417 21.16 7.63 -3.60
N VAL A 418 20.61 6.65 -2.87
CA VAL A 418 20.80 6.52 -1.42
C VAL A 418 22.29 6.47 -1.06
N ILE A 419 23.07 5.61 -1.73
CA ILE A 419 24.53 5.50 -1.53
C ILE A 419 25.22 6.86 -1.76
N ARG A 420 24.88 7.52 -2.87
CA ARG A 420 25.43 8.84 -3.23
C ARG A 420 25.09 9.90 -2.19
N GLN A 421 23.85 9.93 -1.70
CA GLN A 421 23.38 10.91 -0.72
C GLN A 421 24.05 10.71 0.64
N GLU A 422 24.11 9.48 1.15
CA GLU A 422 24.77 9.19 2.43
C GLU A 422 26.27 9.52 2.42
N GLN A 423 26.97 9.22 1.31
CA GLN A 423 28.37 9.63 1.12
C GLN A 423 28.53 11.15 1.11
N ARG A 424 27.63 11.88 0.42
CA ARG A 424 27.64 13.35 0.35
C ARG A 424 27.35 13.99 1.71
N LYS A 425 26.33 13.51 2.43
CA LYS A 425 25.98 13.98 3.79
C LYS A 425 27.18 13.86 4.73
N LEU A 426 27.82 12.69 4.78
CA LEU A 426 28.98 12.48 5.64
C LEU A 426 30.18 13.35 5.24
N ALA A 427 30.45 13.49 3.93
CA ALA A 427 31.52 14.35 3.43
C ALA A 427 31.27 15.83 3.78
N HIS A 428 30.03 16.30 3.65
CA HIS A 428 29.62 17.64 4.04
C HIS A 428 29.77 17.83 5.56
N PHE A 429 29.28 16.89 6.36
CA PHE A 429 29.39 16.94 7.82
C PHE A 429 30.84 17.04 8.29
N LYS A 430 31.79 16.38 7.62
CA LYS A 430 33.22 16.44 7.96
C LYS A 430 33.93 17.67 7.41
N ARG A 431 33.28 18.47 6.56
CA ARG A 431 33.88 19.63 5.91
C ARG A 431 34.30 20.67 6.95
N THR A 432 35.52 21.18 6.80
CA THR A 432 36.03 22.27 7.63
C THR A 432 36.05 23.55 6.80
N ASP A 433 34.95 24.29 6.84
CA ASP A 433 34.77 25.59 6.17
C ASP A 433 34.91 26.79 7.12
N GLY A 434 35.06 26.52 8.43
CA GLY A 434 35.14 27.55 9.47
C GLY A 434 33.80 28.21 9.79
N GLN A 435 32.69 27.69 9.27
CA GLN A 435 31.33 28.22 9.46
C GLN A 435 30.53 27.44 10.51
N SER A 436 31.10 26.37 11.06
CA SER A 436 30.43 25.51 12.03
C SER A 436 31.33 25.12 13.19
N LEU A 437 30.72 24.88 14.34
CA LEU A 437 31.31 24.35 15.55
C LEU A 437 30.83 22.92 15.79
N TYR A 438 31.71 22.11 16.36
CA TYR A 438 31.45 20.70 16.63
C TYR A 438 31.45 20.43 18.14
N PHE A 439 30.56 19.53 18.55
CA PHE A 439 30.39 19.09 19.92
C PHE A 439 30.31 17.57 19.95
N PHE A 440 30.62 16.95 21.09
CA PHE A 440 30.33 15.52 21.29
C PHE A 440 29.73 15.26 22.66
N ASP A 441 28.97 14.16 22.76
CA ASP A 441 28.48 13.62 24.01
C ASP A 441 28.37 12.08 23.96
N ASP A 442 28.27 11.48 25.15
CA ASP A 442 27.90 10.09 25.31
C ASP A 442 26.40 9.93 25.04
N TYR A 443 26.06 9.21 23.98
CA TYR A 443 24.70 9.02 23.49
C TYR A 443 24.13 7.64 23.88
N SER A 444 24.74 6.99 24.87
CA SER A 444 24.26 5.72 25.40
C SER A 444 22.84 5.85 25.95
N TRP A 445 21.98 4.89 25.61
CA TRP A 445 20.55 4.91 25.92
C TRP A 445 20.25 4.97 27.42
N ASP A 446 21.07 4.33 28.25
CA ASP A 446 20.99 4.30 29.72
C ASP A 446 21.38 5.65 30.37
N ARG A 447 21.92 6.58 29.59
CA ARG A 447 22.31 7.93 30.03
C ARG A 447 21.42 9.05 29.47
N ARG A 448 20.43 8.75 28.60
CA ARG A 448 19.56 9.75 27.92
C ARG A 448 18.72 10.64 28.85
N GLY A 449 18.59 10.32 30.14
CA GLY A 449 17.88 11.12 31.14
C GLY A 449 18.73 12.05 32.01
N GLN A 450 20.06 11.96 31.91
CA GLN A 450 20.99 12.85 32.61
C GLN A 450 21.41 13.93 31.60
N GLY A 451 20.88 15.16 31.74
CA GLY A 451 21.17 16.27 30.81
C GLY A 451 22.65 16.33 30.45
N GLY A 452 22.94 16.10 29.16
CA GLY A 452 24.26 15.68 28.69
C GLY A 452 25.37 16.71 28.93
N CYS A 453 26.52 16.21 29.40
CA CYS A 453 27.78 16.94 29.33
C CYS A 453 28.16 17.11 27.86
N LEU A 454 27.71 18.20 27.24
CA LEU A 454 28.09 18.57 25.88
C LEU A 454 29.56 19.04 25.87
N TYR A 455 30.47 18.23 25.33
CA TYR A 455 31.89 18.56 25.24
C TYR A 455 32.18 19.37 23.97
N GLY A 456 32.84 20.53 24.12
CA GLY A 456 33.15 21.45 23.02
C GLY A 456 33.17 22.91 23.47
N PRO A 457 33.18 23.89 22.54
CA PRO A 457 33.14 23.72 21.08
C PRO A 457 34.52 23.40 20.45
N TYR A 458 34.51 22.66 19.33
CA TYR A 458 35.68 22.40 18.47
C TYR A 458 35.49 23.01 17.09
N SER A 459 36.59 23.48 16.48
CA SER A 459 36.56 24.18 15.18
C SER A 459 36.50 23.25 13.95
N SER A 460 36.61 21.93 14.13
CA SER A 460 36.54 20.95 13.05
C SER A 460 36.15 19.57 13.58
N TYR A 461 35.60 18.74 12.70
CA TYR A 461 35.26 17.36 13.00
C TYR A 461 36.44 16.58 13.59
N GLN A 462 37.62 16.63 12.95
CA GLN A 462 38.78 15.85 13.41
C GLN A 462 39.22 16.23 14.83
N LYS A 463 39.24 17.53 15.16
CA LYS A 463 39.59 17.98 16.52
C LYS A 463 38.58 17.51 17.55
N CYS A 464 37.30 17.51 17.19
CA CYS A 464 36.21 17.01 18.03
C CYS A 464 36.38 15.50 18.27
N PHE A 465 36.55 14.73 17.20
CA PHE A 465 36.74 13.28 17.23
C PHE A 465 37.97 12.86 18.05
N ASP A 466 39.12 13.53 17.87
CA ASP A 466 40.34 13.24 18.63
C ASP A 466 40.17 13.54 20.13
N ALA A 467 39.29 14.49 20.48
CA ALA A 467 39.02 14.87 21.85
C ALA A 467 38.07 13.90 22.57
N THR A 468 37.22 13.17 21.83
CA THR A 468 36.27 12.20 22.37
C THR A 468 36.93 11.20 23.31
N TRP A 469 38.07 10.63 22.90
CA TRP A 469 38.79 9.63 23.70
C TRP A 469 39.44 10.18 24.97
N LYS A 470 39.65 11.49 25.05
CA LYS A 470 40.14 12.16 26.27
C LYS A 470 39.00 12.62 27.17
N GLY A 471 37.90 13.07 26.57
CA GLY A 471 36.74 13.59 27.31
C GLY A 471 35.89 12.51 27.95
N LEU A 472 35.86 11.32 27.34
CA LEU A 472 35.17 10.13 27.86
C LEU A 472 36.15 9.13 28.50
N ASP A 473 37.33 9.59 28.93
CA ASP A 473 38.31 8.72 29.59
C ASP A 473 37.77 8.22 30.93
N GLY A 474 37.64 6.90 31.07
CA GLY A 474 36.99 6.25 32.21
C GLY A 474 35.47 6.05 32.08
N ASP A 475 34.85 6.60 31.03
CA ASP A 475 33.48 6.24 30.63
C ASP A 475 33.51 5.04 29.67
N ASP A 476 32.47 4.19 29.71
CA ASP A 476 32.28 3.04 28.80
C ASP A 476 31.11 3.32 27.84
N PRO A 477 31.26 4.28 26.90
CA PRO A 477 30.15 4.70 26.04
C PRO A 477 29.78 3.60 25.04
N LYS A 478 28.49 3.27 24.96
CA LYS A 478 27.92 2.35 23.97
C LYS A 478 27.72 3.05 22.62
N ALA A 479 27.44 4.34 22.64
CA ALA A 479 27.28 5.18 21.44
C ALA A 479 27.78 6.59 21.72
N ILE A 480 28.40 7.21 20.72
CA ILE A 480 28.94 8.57 20.82
C ILE A 480 28.27 9.42 19.74
N ARG A 481 27.75 10.58 20.11
CA ARG A 481 27.16 11.52 19.15
C ARG A 481 28.09 12.70 18.97
N ILE A 482 28.35 13.05 17.72
CA ILE A 482 29.00 14.31 17.34
C ILE A 482 27.95 15.19 16.67
N THR A 483 27.73 16.39 17.19
CA THR A 483 26.83 17.39 16.62
C THR A 483 27.61 18.50 15.94
N ARG A 484 27.12 18.96 14.79
CA ARG A 484 27.64 20.10 14.03
C ARG A 484 26.60 21.22 14.07
N ARG A 485 27.04 22.41 14.48
CA ARG A 485 26.20 23.62 14.62
C ARG A 485 26.80 24.78 13.83
N PRO A 486 26.05 25.45 12.94
CA PRO A 486 26.53 26.66 12.27
C PRO A 486 26.75 27.80 13.28
N ILE A 487 27.70 28.70 12.99
CA ILE A 487 28.04 29.85 13.84
C ILE A 487 26.95 30.94 13.75
N ASP A 488 26.37 31.13 12.56
CA ASP A 488 25.26 32.06 12.28
C ASP A 488 24.13 31.27 11.58
N PRO A 489 23.26 30.54 12.32
CA PRO A 489 22.15 29.82 11.73
C PRO A 489 21.13 30.77 11.09
N ASP A 490 20.62 30.42 9.90
CA ASP A 490 19.41 31.03 9.34
C ASP A 490 18.19 30.68 10.23
N GLU A 491 17.10 31.47 10.14
CA GLU A 491 15.88 31.27 10.95
C GLU A 491 15.28 29.86 10.80
N ASP A 492 15.56 29.17 9.69
CA ASP A 492 15.05 27.83 9.37
C ASP A 492 15.91 26.68 9.96
N HIS A 493 17.05 26.95 10.60
CA HIS A 493 17.94 25.93 11.16
C HIS A 493 17.50 25.50 12.57
N TYR A 494 16.38 24.78 12.66
CA TYR A 494 15.74 24.38 13.93
C TYR A 494 16.33 23.13 14.61
N ALA A 495 17.23 22.37 13.97
CA ALA A 495 17.77 21.12 14.52
C ALA A 495 19.27 20.94 14.21
N ASP A 496 20.00 20.28 15.12
CA ASP A 496 21.43 20.01 14.96
C ASP A 496 21.69 18.89 13.92
N ASP A 497 22.64 19.11 13.01
CA ASP A 497 23.23 18.01 12.23
C ASP A 497 24.02 17.10 13.17
N MET A 498 23.93 15.78 12.99
CA MET A 498 24.65 14.83 13.85
C MET A 498 25.18 13.61 13.12
N VAL A 499 26.31 13.10 13.62
CA VAL A 499 26.86 11.79 13.27
C VAL A 499 26.87 10.93 14.52
N LEU A 500 26.33 9.73 14.39
CA LEU A 500 26.37 8.71 15.43
C LEU A 500 27.54 7.77 15.19
N LEU A 501 28.33 7.52 16.23
CA LEU A 501 29.46 6.61 16.23
C LEU A 501 29.22 5.46 17.21
N ASN A 502 29.77 4.28 16.91
CA ASN A 502 29.84 3.20 17.87
C ASN A 502 30.97 3.43 18.90
N ALA A 503 31.10 2.52 19.88
CA ALA A 503 32.14 2.56 20.90
C ALA A 503 33.59 2.55 20.35
N ASN A 504 33.80 2.11 19.10
CA ASN A 504 35.11 2.13 18.43
C ASN A 504 35.35 3.41 17.62
N GLY A 505 34.39 4.34 17.58
CA GLY A 505 34.45 5.57 16.78
C GLY A 505 34.12 5.37 15.29
N GLU A 506 33.56 4.24 14.91
CA GLU A 506 33.12 3.99 13.53
C GLU A 506 31.74 4.62 13.30
N VAL A 507 31.54 5.21 12.12
CA VAL A 507 30.28 5.91 11.79
C VAL A 507 29.15 4.90 11.58
N MET A 508 28.04 5.10 12.29
CA MET A 508 26.84 4.28 12.23
C MET A 508 25.75 4.93 11.37
N SER A 509 25.50 6.23 11.57
CA SER A 509 24.55 7.03 10.80
C SER A 509 24.95 8.51 10.75
N CYS A 510 24.39 9.24 9.80
CA CYS A 510 24.61 10.67 9.61
C CYS A 510 23.27 11.37 9.32
N ASP A 511 22.75 12.09 10.32
CA ASP A 511 21.54 12.89 10.20
C ASP A 511 21.92 14.32 9.82
N TYR A 512 21.55 14.74 8.62
CA TYR A 512 21.72 16.11 8.12
C TYR A 512 20.33 16.69 7.85
N ARG A 513 19.88 17.68 8.64
CA ARG A 513 18.45 18.06 8.72
C ARG A 513 18.11 19.37 8.01
N ASN A 514 19.05 19.98 7.29
CA ASN A 514 18.74 21.12 6.42
C ASN A 514 18.06 20.63 5.12
N LYS A 515 16.72 20.65 5.09
CA LYS A 515 15.89 20.10 4.00
C LYS A 515 16.09 20.79 2.64
N SER A 516 16.34 22.11 2.64
CA SER A 516 16.27 22.94 1.43
C SER A 516 17.35 22.67 0.35
N GLU A 517 18.47 22.00 0.69
CA GLU A 517 19.53 21.66 -0.26
C GLU A 517 19.51 20.20 -0.74
N TRP A 518 18.69 19.32 -0.14
CA TRP A 518 18.83 17.86 -0.31
C TRP A 518 17.50 17.11 -0.54
N ASP A 519 16.37 17.82 -0.70
CA ASP A 519 15.01 17.33 -0.96
C ASP A 519 14.82 16.62 -2.34
N GLU A 520 15.86 15.99 -2.89
CA GLU A 520 15.67 15.05 -3.99
C GLU A 520 15.19 13.70 -3.44
N ALA A 521 14.06 13.21 -3.95
CA ALA A 521 13.58 11.84 -3.80
C ALA A 521 14.73 10.80 -3.92
N GLY A 522 14.78 9.79 -3.05
CA GLY A 522 15.79 8.72 -3.04
C GLY A 522 16.84 8.86 -1.95
N THR A 523 16.41 9.04 -0.71
CA THR A 523 17.25 9.11 0.49
C THR A 523 17.03 7.91 1.42
N ALA A 524 17.92 7.70 2.38
CA ALA A 524 17.77 6.60 3.35
C ALA A 524 16.52 6.75 4.25
N SER A 525 15.97 7.96 4.43
CA SER A 525 14.72 8.14 5.17
C SER A 525 13.51 7.61 4.41
N ASP A 526 13.57 7.48 3.08
CA ASP A 526 12.45 6.94 2.30
C ASP A 526 12.18 5.45 2.64
N PHE A 527 13.13 4.76 3.30
CA PHE A 527 12.89 3.43 3.87
C PHE A 527 11.97 3.47 5.10
N GLU A 528 11.85 4.59 5.80
CA GLU A 528 10.92 4.74 6.94
C GLU A 528 9.47 4.67 6.47
N ASP A 529 9.20 5.03 5.23
CA ASP A 529 7.87 4.96 4.64
C ASP A 529 7.58 3.58 3.98
N MET A 530 8.45 2.58 4.19
CA MET A 530 8.27 1.21 3.70
C MET A 530 7.80 0.25 4.80
N TRP A 531 7.03 -0.75 4.40
CA TRP A 531 6.52 -1.83 5.25
C TRP A 531 6.65 -3.19 4.56
N PHE A 532 7.10 -4.21 5.30
CA PHE A 532 7.26 -5.56 4.78
C PHE A 532 6.77 -6.61 5.78
N ASP A 533 6.03 -7.60 5.29
CA ASP A 533 5.59 -8.75 6.08
C ASP A 533 6.73 -9.76 6.28
N ILE A 534 7.70 -9.42 7.13
CA ILE A 534 8.85 -10.26 7.44
C ILE A 534 8.47 -11.26 8.56
N PRO A 535 8.53 -12.59 8.30
CA PRO A 535 8.15 -13.58 9.30
C PRO A 535 9.04 -13.55 10.54
N THR A 536 8.42 -13.61 11.72
CA THR A 536 9.12 -13.64 13.01
C THR A 536 8.80 -14.88 13.85
N PRO A 537 9.75 -15.36 14.68
CA PRO A 537 9.61 -16.60 15.44
C PRO A 537 8.86 -16.47 16.76
N PHE A 538 8.30 -15.30 17.06
CA PHE A 538 7.75 -15.00 18.37
C PHE A 538 6.30 -15.50 18.52
N HIS A 539 5.93 -15.82 19.75
CA HIS A 539 4.60 -16.28 20.15
C HIS A 539 4.03 -15.42 21.28
N ALA A 540 2.70 -15.41 21.41
CA ALA A 540 2.05 -14.68 22.49
C ALA A 540 2.47 -15.26 23.85
N GLY A 541 2.79 -14.36 24.79
CA GLY A 541 3.31 -14.71 26.11
C GLY A 541 4.81 -15.02 26.14
N ASP A 542 5.53 -14.86 25.04
CA ASP A 542 6.99 -14.89 25.08
C ASP A 542 7.55 -13.65 25.78
N ILE A 543 8.69 -13.83 26.46
CA ILE A 543 9.41 -12.73 27.09
C ILE A 543 10.51 -12.29 26.13
N VAL A 544 10.38 -11.08 25.62
CA VAL A 544 11.24 -10.48 24.61
C VAL A 544 11.81 -9.17 25.13
N CYS A 545 12.77 -8.60 24.41
CA CYS A 545 13.31 -7.27 24.68
C CYS A 545 13.60 -6.54 23.37
N ASN A 546 13.56 -5.21 23.42
CA ASN A 546 14.13 -4.39 22.36
C ASN A 546 15.67 -4.44 22.48
N LEU A 547 16.36 -4.66 21.36
CA LEU A 547 17.82 -4.73 21.28
C LEU A 547 18.53 -3.42 21.67
N GLN A 548 17.86 -2.27 21.51
CA GLN A 548 18.31 -0.96 21.98
C GLN A 548 18.14 -0.78 23.49
N ARG A 549 17.22 -1.54 24.12
CA ARG A 549 16.99 -1.55 25.57
C ARG A 549 16.95 -2.99 26.09
N PRO A 550 18.07 -3.74 25.98
CA PRO A 550 18.08 -5.19 26.22
C PRO A 550 17.86 -5.59 27.69
N ASP A 551 17.86 -4.61 28.60
CA ASP A 551 17.63 -4.82 30.04
C ASP A 551 16.20 -4.47 30.48
N GLU A 552 15.31 -4.13 29.53
CA GLU A 552 13.88 -3.86 29.72
C GLU A 552 13.06 -5.00 29.07
N PRO A 553 12.80 -6.11 29.80
CA PRO A 553 12.00 -7.20 29.26
C PRO A 553 10.51 -6.84 29.16
N MET A 554 9.84 -7.41 28.16
CA MET A 554 8.39 -7.31 27.97
C MET A 554 7.80 -8.69 27.67
N VAL A 555 6.52 -8.88 28.00
CA VAL A 555 5.71 -10.01 27.53
C VAL A 555 5.02 -9.59 26.24
N LEU A 556 5.27 -10.32 25.16
CA LEU A 556 4.64 -10.09 23.86
C LEU A 556 3.16 -10.52 23.88
N PHE A 557 2.27 -9.68 23.37
CA PHE A 557 0.85 -10.01 23.20
C PHE A 557 0.57 -10.33 21.73
N ASP A 558 0.93 -9.43 20.83
CA ASP A 558 0.72 -9.54 19.39
C ASP A 558 1.72 -8.72 18.58
N LEU A 559 1.77 -8.99 17.28
CA LEU A 559 2.52 -8.24 16.28
C LEU A 559 1.54 -7.77 15.20
N GLN A 560 1.72 -6.55 14.68
CA GLN A 560 0.86 -6.03 13.60
C GLN A 560 0.97 -6.83 12.29
N THR A 561 1.97 -7.71 12.17
CA THR A 561 2.11 -8.65 11.05
C THR A 561 1.26 -9.94 11.22
N TRP A 562 0.48 -10.08 12.30
CA TRP A 562 -0.32 -11.28 12.53
C TRP A 562 -1.74 -11.17 11.99
N GLY A 563 -2.14 -12.13 11.15
CA GLY A 563 -3.50 -12.28 10.66
C GLY A 563 -4.42 -12.92 11.69
N SER A 564 -5.73 -12.92 11.40
CA SER A 564 -6.78 -13.40 12.29
C SER A 564 -6.57 -14.84 12.74
N GLU A 565 -6.13 -15.74 11.85
CA GLU A 565 -5.82 -17.13 12.16
C GLU A 565 -4.69 -17.25 13.20
N ARG A 566 -3.61 -16.49 13.01
CA ARG A 566 -2.47 -16.53 13.94
C ARG A 566 -2.87 -15.95 15.29
N VAL A 567 -3.57 -14.81 15.31
CA VAL A 567 -4.13 -14.24 16.55
C VAL A 567 -5.05 -15.23 17.26
N ASP A 568 -5.92 -15.93 16.50
CA ASP A 568 -6.84 -16.91 17.08
C ASP A 568 -6.12 -18.07 17.75
N LYS A 569 -5.03 -18.54 17.13
CA LYS A 569 -4.21 -19.65 17.62
C LYS A 569 -3.34 -19.28 18.81
N GLU A 570 -2.79 -18.06 18.83
CA GLU A 570 -1.80 -17.62 19.80
C GLU A 570 -2.44 -17.15 21.12
N LEU A 571 -3.58 -16.47 21.07
CA LEU A 571 -4.21 -15.86 22.24
C LEU A 571 -5.29 -16.74 22.88
N ALA A 572 -5.32 -16.75 24.21
CA ALA A 572 -6.41 -17.35 24.98
C ALA A 572 -7.74 -16.59 24.78
N SER A 573 -8.86 -17.30 24.94
CA SER A 573 -10.21 -16.73 24.78
C SER A 573 -10.42 -15.54 25.71
N SER A 574 -10.67 -14.37 25.13
CA SER A 574 -10.87 -13.10 25.83
C SER A 574 -11.57 -12.08 24.91
N VAL A 575 -12.17 -11.05 25.51
CA VAL A 575 -12.74 -9.92 24.75
C VAL A 575 -11.68 -9.22 23.90
N TYR A 576 -10.43 -9.21 24.35
CA TYR A 576 -9.30 -8.65 23.61
C TYR A 576 -9.01 -9.46 22.34
N LYS A 577 -8.91 -10.80 22.46
CA LYS A 577 -8.76 -11.72 21.32
C LYS A 577 -9.86 -11.51 20.28
N GLU A 578 -11.13 -11.51 20.71
CA GLU A 578 -12.27 -11.36 19.79
C GLU A 578 -12.21 -10.04 18.99
N ARG A 579 -11.78 -8.94 19.63
CA ARG A 579 -11.62 -7.65 18.96
C ARG A 579 -10.45 -7.62 17.98
N LEU A 580 -9.33 -8.26 18.31
CA LEU A 580 -8.17 -8.35 17.42
C LEU A 580 -8.47 -9.22 16.20
N VAL A 581 -9.04 -10.41 16.39
CA VAL A 581 -9.42 -11.33 15.29
C VAL A 581 -10.35 -10.62 14.28
N GLN A 582 -11.30 -9.81 14.75
CA GLN A 582 -12.21 -9.05 13.88
C GLN A 582 -11.53 -7.99 13.01
N LYS A 583 -10.35 -7.52 13.38
CA LYS A 583 -9.66 -6.39 12.71
C LYS A 583 -8.34 -6.79 12.04
N ALA A 584 -7.69 -7.87 12.48
CA ALA A 584 -6.34 -8.26 12.07
C ALA A 584 -6.16 -8.29 10.55
N ASP A 585 -7.01 -9.03 9.82
CA ASP A 585 -6.88 -9.14 8.35
C ASP A 585 -7.22 -7.83 7.62
N LYS A 586 -8.02 -6.96 8.23
CA LYS A 586 -8.31 -5.63 7.67
C LYS A 586 -7.11 -4.69 7.86
N LEU A 587 -6.46 -4.74 9.02
CA LEU A 587 -5.25 -3.96 9.31
C LEU A 587 -4.09 -4.41 8.42
N LEU A 588 -3.84 -5.72 8.33
CA LEU A 588 -2.82 -6.27 7.43
C LEU A 588 -3.02 -5.86 5.98
N ARG A 589 -4.26 -5.91 5.48
CA ARG A 589 -4.60 -5.40 4.14
C ARG A 589 -4.22 -3.94 3.98
N TRP A 590 -4.54 -3.11 4.97
CA TRP A 590 -4.22 -1.69 4.94
C TRP A 590 -2.71 -1.46 4.98
N HIS A 591 -1.96 -2.16 5.85
CA HIS A 591 -0.51 -2.04 5.92
C HIS A 591 0.20 -2.53 4.65
N ARG A 592 -0.33 -3.56 3.97
CA ARG A 592 0.19 -4.02 2.68
C ARG A 592 -0.05 -3.01 1.55
N TYR A 593 -1.14 -2.27 1.64
CA TYR A 593 -1.47 -1.23 0.68
C TYR A 593 -0.72 0.08 0.95
N ASP A 594 -0.57 0.46 2.22
CA ASP A 594 -0.25 1.82 2.63
C ASP A 594 0.64 1.95 3.87
N GLY A 595 1.12 0.84 4.41
CA GLY A 595 1.85 0.82 5.68
C GLY A 595 3.29 1.28 5.53
N ASP A 596 3.81 1.80 6.64
CA ASP A 596 5.18 2.27 6.83
C ASP A 596 5.87 1.56 8.02
N THR A 597 7.08 1.99 8.39
CA THR A 597 7.80 1.39 9.53
C THR A 597 7.09 1.57 10.87
N SER A 598 6.25 2.60 11.02
CA SER A 598 5.46 2.85 12.22
C SER A 598 4.34 1.82 12.41
N ASP A 599 3.98 1.08 11.37
CA ASP A 599 3.04 -0.05 11.39
C ASP A 599 3.73 -1.42 11.62
N MET A 600 5.05 -1.44 11.77
CA MET A 600 5.83 -2.66 12.03
C MET A 600 6.22 -2.78 13.51
N TYR A 601 5.28 -2.63 14.44
CA TYR A 601 5.57 -2.69 15.88
C TYR A 601 5.05 -3.95 16.57
N ALA A 602 5.67 -4.24 17.71
CA ALA A 602 5.17 -5.20 18.69
C ALA A 602 4.37 -4.54 19.80
N TYR A 603 3.35 -5.25 20.24
CA TYR A 603 2.49 -4.83 21.32
C TYR A 603 2.61 -5.80 22.49
N GLY A 604 2.66 -5.27 23.70
CA GLY A 604 2.97 -6.09 24.86
C GLY A 604 2.89 -5.35 26.18
N CYS A 605 3.43 -6.01 27.21
CA CYS A 605 3.43 -5.51 28.57
C CYS A 605 4.85 -5.51 29.16
N GLN A 606 5.27 -4.35 29.67
CA GLN A 606 6.55 -4.14 30.34
C GLN A 606 6.32 -3.55 31.74
N VAL A 607 7.34 -3.61 32.59
CA VAL A 607 7.31 -2.95 33.90
C VAL A 607 7.70 -1.49 33.74
N SER A 608 6.80 -0.56 34.04
CA SER A 608 7.07 0.89 33.93
C SER A 608 7.57 1.52 35.23
N SER A 609 6.85 1.31 36.34
CA SER A 609 7.27 1.77 37.66
C SER A 609 6.71 0.87 38.73
N ALA A 610 7.59 0.07 39.35
CA ALA A 610 7.22 -0.90 40.38
C ALA A 610 6.50 -0.30 41.61
N LEU A 611 6.48 1.04 41.77
CA LEU A 611 5.90 1.73 42.94
C LEU A 611 4.56 2.42 42.68
N HIS A 612 4.14 2.61 41.43
CA HIS A 612 2.94 3.39 41.10
C HIS A 612 2.04 2.70 40.07
N PHE A 613 2.64 2.12 39.04
CA PHE A 613 1.95 1.38 37.99
C PHE A 613 2.89 0.24 37.56
N PRO A 614 2.73 -0.98 38.10
CA PRO A 614 3.68 -2.07 37.91
C PRO A 614 3.71 -2.56 36.46
N PHE A 615 2.71 -2.16 35.66
CA PHE A 615 2.63 -2.48 34.25
C PHE A 615 2.44 -1.23 33.42
N TYR A 616 3.14 -1.19 32.29
CA TYR A 616 2.75 -0.46 31.11
C TYR A 616 2.32 -1.48 30.07
N ILE A 617 1.14 -1.27 29.51
CA ILE A 617 0.60 -2.03 28.38
C ILE A 617 0.50 -1.05 27.23
N GLY A 618 1.11 -1.38 26.10
CA GLY A 618 1.15 -0.48 24.96
C GLY A 618 2.12 -0.96 23.91
N GLU A 619 2.67 0.01 23.18
CA GLU A 619 3.64 -0.15 22.10
C GLU A 619 5.02 0.26 22.66
N PRO A 620 5.74 -0.63 23.35
CA PRO A 620 7.03 -0.29 23.91
C PRO A 620 8.08 -0.16 22.80
N GLU A 621 8.19 1.03 22.17
CA GLU A 621 9.22 1.43 21.18
C GLU A 621 9.79 0.26 20.35
N GLY A 622 8.94 -0.63 19.83
CA GLY A 622 9.35 -2.00 19.52
C GLY A 622 9.20 -2.30 18.05
N PHE A 623 10.01 -1.67 17.20
CA PHE A 623 10.08 -2.00 15.79
C PHE A 623 10.41 -3.49 15.63
N LEU A 624 9.71 -4.18 14.73
CA LEU A 624 9.66 -5.64 14.60
C LEU A 624 11.05 -6.29 14.53
N LEU A 625 11.97 -5.68 13.77
CA LEU A 625 13.32 -6.22 13.57
C LEU A 625 14.27 -5.96 14.76
N ASP A 626 13.88 -5.07 15.67
CA ASP A 626 14.66 -4.72 16.87
C ASP A 626 14.33 -5.62 18.07
N ILE A 627 13.54 -6.68 17.88
CA ILE A 627 13.09 -7.56 18.97
C ILE A 627 13.90 -8.85 18.99
N ASP A 628 14.27 -9.32 20.18
CA ASP A 628 14.87 -10.64 20.40
C ASP A 628 14.34 -11.27 21.69
N TYR A 629 14.49 -12.59 21.84
CA TYR A 629 14.16 -13.30 23.08
C TYR A 629 15.02 -12.79 24.25
N TYR A 630 14.35 -12.47 25.34
CA TYR A 630 15.03 -12.13 26.59
C TYR A 630 15.53 -13.41 27.27
N ARG A 631 16.86 -13.54 27.37
CA ARG A 631 17.53 -14.76 27.85
C ARG A 631 18.14 -14.64 29.25
N LYS A 632 18.14 -13.44 29.84
CA LYS A 632 18.65 -13.23 31.19
C LYS A 632 17.58 -13.63 32.22
N PRO A 633 17.96 -13.98 33.46
CA PRO A 633 16.98 -14.12 34.55
C PRO A 633 16.31 -12.77 34.85
N LEU A 634 14.99 -12.77 35.03
CA LEU A 634 14.24 -11.57 35.42
C LEU A 634 14.65 -11.10 36.83
N LYS A 635 14.81 -9.78 36.98
CA LYS A 635 14.99 -9.13 38.29
C LYS A 635 13.76 -9.34 39.16
N SER A 636 13.90 -9.17 40.48
CA SER A 636 12.80 -9.38 41.44
C SER A 636 11.55 -8.57 41.06
N GLU A 637 11.71 -7.29 40.73
CA GLU A 637 10.65 -6.40 40.26
C GLU A 637 10.03 -6.79 38.91
N GLU A 638 10.76 -7.52 38.05
CA GLU A 638 10.31 -7.96 36.73
C GLU A 638 9.58 -9.32 36.77
N ARG A 639 9.68 -10.08 37.86
CA ARG A 639 9.07 -11.42 37.98
C ARG A 639 7.57 -11.45 37.76
N ILE A 640 6.90 -10.32 37.95
CA ILE A 640 5.47 -10.18 37.65
C ILE A 640 5.14 -10.47 36.18
N LEU A 641 6.11 -10.32 35.26
CA LEU A 641 5.98 -10.69 33.85
C LEU A 641 5.73 -12.20 33.66
N TYR A 642 6.15 -13.08 34.58
CA TYR A 642 5.74 -14.48 34.55
C TYR A 642 4.25 -14.65 34.82
N GLY A 643 3.68 -13.81 35.69
CA GLY A 643 2.23 -13.75 35.92
C GLY A 643 1.48 -13.26 34.69
N VAL A 644 1.99 -12.22 34.02
CA VAL A 644 1.43 -11.70 32.76
C VAL A 644 1.48 -12.77 31.67
N ARG A 645 2.60 -13.48 31.51
CA ARG A 645 2.73 -14.62 30.60
C ARG A 645 1.68 -15.70 30.88
N ALA A 646 1.50 -16.08 32.14
CA ALA A 646 0.50 -17.07 32.53
C ALA A 646 -0.92 -16.59 32.20
N TYR A 647 -1.21 -15.30 32.38
CA TYR A 647 -2.49 -14.71 32.00
C TYR A 647 -2.72 -14.76 30.48
N VAL A 648 -1.74 -14.34 29.67
CA VAL A 648 -1.84 -14.37 28.19
C VAL A 648 -2.07 -15.78 27.66
N LYS A 649 -1.44 -16.78 28.30
CA LYS A 649 -1.61 -18.20 27.96
C LYS A 649 -2.91 -18.82 28.49
N GLY A 650 -3.69 -18.08 29.29
CA GLY A 650 -4.94 -18.56 29.89
C GLY A 650 -4.77 -19.42 31.15
N ASP A 651 -3.54 -19.53 31.68
CA ASP A 651 -3.22 -20.30 32.88
C ASP A 651 -3.56 -19.55 34.18
N LEU A 652 -3.85 -18.25 34.09
CA LEU A 652 -4.08 -17.36 35.22
C LEU A 652 -5.27 -16.42 34.97
N ALA A 653 -6.19 -16.32 35.93
CA ALA A 653 -7.30 -15.37 35.87
C ALA A 653 -6.84 -13.92 36.14
N VAL A 654 -7.54 -12.95 35.55
CA VAL A 654 -7.23 -11.51 35.71
C VAL A 654 -7.21 -11.06 37.17
N ASP A 655 -8.13 -11.55 38.01
CA ASP A 655 -8.17 -11.22 39.44
C ASP A 655 -6.94 -11.74 40.20
N SER A 656 -6.41 -12.89 39.78
CA SER A 656 -5.19 -13.45 40.37
C SER A 656 -3.94 -12.69 39.91
N LEU A 657 -3.92 -12.22 38.65
CA LEU A 657 -2.87 -11.32 38.17
C LEU A 657 -2.88 -9.99 38.93
N ALA A 658 -4.05 -9.41 39.14
CA ALA A 658 -4.22 -8.18 39.91
C ALA A 658 -3.75 -8.35 41.37
N ALA A 659 -4.12 -9.47 42.01
CA ALA A 659 -3.66 -9.78 43.37
C ALA A 659 -2.13 -9.94 43.45
N MET A 660 -1.51 -10.62 42.47
CA MET A 660 -0.05 -10.73 42.39
C MET A 660 0.62 -9.39 42.16
N ALA A 661 0.06 -8.54 41.30
CA ALA A 661 0.59 -7.20 41.06
C ALA A 661 0.61 -6.36 42.35
N SER A 662 -0.51 -6.35 43.09
CA SER A 662 -0.59 -5.67 44.39
C SER A 662 0.39 -6.26 45.42
N ALA A 663 0.61 -7.58 45.42
CA ALA A 663 1.59 -8.21 46.30
C ALA A 663 3.03 -7.77 45.95
N CYS A 664 3.37 -7.71 44.66
CA CYS A 664 4.66 -7.22 44.18
C CYS A 664 4.89 -5.74 44.53
N GLU A 665 3.88 -4.89 44.38
CA GLU A 665 3.95 -3.47 44.79
C GLU A 665 4.22 -3.33 46.29
N LEU A 666 3.50 -4.09 47.13
CA LEU A 666 3.69 -4.07 48.58
C LEU A 666 5.08 -4.54 48.98
N GLN A 667 5.59 -5.58 48.32
CA GLN A 667 6.95 -6.06 48.55
C GLN A 667 7.99 -5.01 48.16
N ALA A 668 7.86 -4.39 46.97
CA ALA A 668 8.77 -3.34 46.51
C ALA A 668 8.76 -2.13 47.45
N LEU A 669 7.59 -1.74 47.96
CA LEU A 669 7.44 -0.67 48.94
C LEU A 669 8.08 -1.03 50.29
N ALA A 670 7.90 -2.26 50.75
CA ALA A 670 8.51 -2.76 51.98
C ALA A 670 10.04 -2.73 51.86
N GLU A 671 10.61 -3.27 50.79
CA GLU A 671 12.05 -3.26 50.53
C GLU A 671 12.62 -1.83 50.44
N LYS A 672 11.91 -0.90 49.79
CA LYS A 672 12.32 0.51 49.74
C LYS A 672 12.39 1.14 51.13
N LYS A 673 11.37 0.88 51.98
CA LYS A 673 11.35 1.38 53.36
C LYS A 673 12.45 0.75 54.21
N VAL A 674 12.72 -0.54 54.03
CA VAL A 674 13.80 -1.26 54.73
C VAL A 674 15.16 -0.67 54.34
N ARG A 675 15.44 -0.49 53.04
CA ARG A 675 16.68 0.17 52.58
C ARG A 675 16.84 1.57 53.16
N GLY A 676 15.78 2.39 53.08
CA GLY A 676 15.80 3.73 53.68
C GLY A 676 16.03 3.74 55.20
N PHE A 677 15.52 2.73 55.91
CA PHE A 677 15.79 2.55 57.33
C PHE A 677 17.23 2.09 57.60
N GLU A 678 17.77 1.18 56.80
CA GLU A 678 19.16 0.72 56.91
C GLU A 678 20.16 1.86 56.65
N ASP A 679 19.89 2.73 55.68
CA ASP A 679 20.75 3.86 55.33
C ASP A 679 20.73 4.96 56.41
N ALA A 680 19.58 5.22 57.06
CA ALA A 680 19.43 6.30 58.03
C ALA A 680 19.66 5.87 59.49
N ASP A 681 19.26 4.65 59.85
CA ASP A 681 19.05 4.23 61.24
C ASP A 681 19.60 2.82 61.53
N SER A 682 20.56 2.32 60.73
CA SER A 682 21.20 1.00 60.92
C SER A 682 21.70 0.75 62.34
N TRP A 683 22.12 1.79 63.06
CA TRP A 683 22.58 1.73 64.45
C TRP A 683 21.53 1.20 65.45
N LEU A 684 20.22 1.31 65.14
CA LEU A 684 19.15 0.80 66.00
C LEU A 684 19.11 -0.72 66.03
N LYS A 685 19.54 -1.41 64.96
CA LYS A 685 19.59 -2.88 64.91
C LYS A 685 20.61 -3.44 65.90
N ASP A 686 21.72 -2.73 66.12
CA ASP A 686 22.75 -3.14 67.09
C ASP A 686 22.32 -2.86 68.54
N ARG A 687 21.51 -1.82 68.76
CA ARG A 687 21.11 -1.38 70.10
C ARG A 687 19.85 -2.06 70.64
N TYR A 688 18.91 -2.40 69.76
CA TYR A 688 17.62 -3.03 70.10
C TYR A 688 17.33 -4.18 69.12
N PRO A 689 18.13 -5.26 69.14
CA PRO A 689 17.96 -6.38 68.22
C PRO A 689 16.58 -7.07 68.33
N GLU A 690 15.94 -6.98 69.50
CA GLU A 690 14.58 -7.50 69.76
C GLU A 690 13.48 -6.86 68.91
N LEU A 691 13.71 -5.66 68.35
CA LEU A 691 12.76 -5.02 67.42
C LEU A 691 12.76 -5.68 66.04
N PHE A 692 13.80 -6.44 65.70
CA PHE A 692 14.04 -6.94 64.34
C PHE A 692 14.17 -8.45 64.25
N ASP A 693 14.47 -9.14 65.35
CA ASP A 693 14.56 -10.58 65.42
C ASP A 693 13.43 -11.15 66.29
N ALA A 694 12.41 -11.70 65.63
CA ALA A 694 11.24 -12.31 66.27
C ALA A 694 11.57 -13.58 67.07
N THR A 695 12.82 -14.06 67.04
CA THR A 695 13.29 -15.20 67.83
C THR A 695 13.95 -14.80 69.15
N ILE A 696 14.19 -13.50 69.39
CA ILE A 696 14.71 -12.98 70.65
C ILE A 696 13.57 -12.81 71.65
N ASP A 697 13.54 -13.68 72.66
CA ASP A 697 12.59 -13.58 73.77
C ASP A 697 12.92 -12.34 74.64
N PRO A 698 12.01 -11.34 74.75
CA PRO A 698 12.28 -10.10 75.49
C PRO A 698 12.44 -10.30 77.01
N LEU A 699 12.22 -11.51 77.53
CA LEU A 699 12.26 -11.81 78.97
C LEU A 699 13.60 -12.31 79.51
N LEU A 700 14.66 -12.35 78.71
CA LEU A 700 16.00 -12.75 79.19
C LEU A 700 17.00 -11.59 79.16
N LYS A 701 16.77 -10.60 80.02
CA LYS A 701 17.73 -9.67 80.66
C LYS A 701 16.90 -8.63 81.43
N GLY A 702 16.97 -8.45 82.73
CA GLY A 702 17.84 -8.96 83.79
C GLY A 702 17.70 -7.97 84.94
N ASP A 703 17.53 -8.48 86.16
CA ASP A 703 17.64 -7.73 87.41
C ASP A 703 18.22 -8.71 88.44
N SER A 704 19.28 -8.46 89.20
CA SER A 704 20.35 -7.46 89.16
C SER A 704 21.41 -7.96 90.19
N THR A 705 22.69 -7.74 89.89
CA THR A 705 23.84 -7.55 90.81
C THR A 705 24.03 -8.39 92.09
N GLY A 706 25.17 -9.09 92.16
CA GLY A 706 26.19 -8.89 93.21
C GLY A 706 26.00 -9.52 94.60
N CYS A 707 26.63 -10.69 94.80
CA CYS A 707 27.68 -10.92 95.79
C CYS A 707 28.70 -11.91 95.22
#